data_AF-A0A0E0J9T7-F1
#
_entry.id   AF-A0A0E0J9T7-F1
#
_cell.length_a   1.000
_cell.length_b   1.000
_cell.length_c   1.000
_cell.angle_alpha   90.00
_cell.angle_beta   90.00
_cell.angle_gamma   90.00
#
_symmetry.space_group_name_H-M   'P 1'
#
loop_
_entity.id
_entity.type
_entity.pdbx_description
1 polymer ?
#
loop_
_entity_poly.entity_id
_entity_poly.type
_entity_poly.pdbx_seq_one_letter_code
_entity_poly.pdbx_strand_id
1 'polypeptide(L)'
;MWVPLPHVGPTVQQETAMWAHAERFARASFPQSPAKKKKKKRGSSRLPPTTTSAIRRRPLAAGLRRLGFGSRRHLGRSEATAGLSWGTDRLACVCHRLLPPVRLCAAIYVPPPVVPLPAPSLPCAAAPPPALPPLRRRLCSFPPVRREPERERLRERERDAREKSNILILRLQSLKYLEFRDKLNFSRFHKSQVIVMSTNVNNGNSESNLKRSYQVVVSATRDMGIGKDGTLPWKLPGDLKFFKDITVTTSDPSKKNAVVMGRKTWESIPLKFRPLPGRLNVILTRSGSFDFATAENVVICGSLDSALQLLATTPYCLTVEKTFIIGGGEILRQSLNAPACEAIHLTDIESSIECDTFIPPIDLSMFHPWYSSFPVVENGIKHSFISFVRVTESIAEANDSSGKELTGNDSKKVKFEIENFSFLPKMIFERHEEYQYLNLVQDIIRNGAKKNDRTGTGTVSKFGCQMRFNLRRNFPLLTTKRVFWRGVLEELLWFISGSTNAKVLQEKGIHIWDGNASRQYLDRYTDMHADYVGKGFDQLMDVIDKIKNNPDDRRIILSAWNPTDLKKMALPPCHMFAQFYVENGELSCQMYQRSADMGLGVPFNIASYSLLTCMIAQVCDLSPGDFVHVIGDAHVYRTHVEALEEQMRKQPKPFPILKINPVKKDIDSFVTSDFKLVRYDPHHKIEMKMAV
;
A
#
# COMPACT_ATOMS: atom_id res chain seq x y z
N MET A 1 2.20 -10.71 -63.26
CA MET A 1 3.35 -11.52 -63.73
C MET A 1 4.56 -11.02 -62.95
N TRP A 2 5.05 -11.74 -61.93
CA TRP A 2 5.89 -12.95 -61.97
C TRP A 2 7.39 -12.64 -62.24
N VAL A 3 8.17 -12.42 -61.14
CA VAL A 3 9.38 -13.19 -60.67
C VAL A 3 10.55 -13.44 -61.67
N PRO A 4 11.89 -13.48 -61.32
CA PRO A 4 12.62 -13.32 -60.02
C PRO A 4 13.95 -12.46 -59.99
N LEU A 5 14.41 -12.06 -58.77
CA LEU A 5 15.80 -12.04 -58.19
C LEU A 5 16.97 -11.25 -58.88
N PRO A 6 18.16 -11.01 -58.24
CA PRO A 6 18.72 -11.58 -56.99
C PRO A 6 19.28 -10.60 -55.91
N HIS A 7 19.79 -11.20 -54.82
CA HIS A 7 20.44 -10.59 -53.64
C HIS A 7 21.76 -9.84 -53.91
N VAL A 8 22.13 -8.90 -53.02
CA VAL A 8 23.24 -8.97 -52.03
C VAL A 8 23.13 -7.77 -51.05
N GLY A 9 23.41 -7.95 -49.75
CA GLY A 9 23.50 -6.86 -48.74
C GLY A 9 24.97 -6.56 -48.34
N PRO A 10 25.28 -6.08 -47.12
CA PRO A 10 24.44 -5.45 -46.10
C PRO A 10 24.99 -4.08 -45.61
N THR A 11 24.13 -3.21 -45.04
CA THR A 11 24.63 -2.17 -44.12
C THR A 11 23.63 -1.80 -43.03
N VAL A 12 24.15 -1.71 -41.81
CA VAL A 12 23.58 -1.32 -40.53
C VAL A 12 22.51 -0.22 -40.59
N GLN A 13 21.34 -0.46 -39.99
CA GLN A 13 20.48 0.57 -39.39
C GLN A 13 19.92 0.07 -38.05
N GLN A 14 19.79 0.99 -37.10
CA GLN A 14 19.30 0.76 -35.73
C GLN A 14 17.79 0.95 -35.63
N GLU A 15 17.22 0.50 -34.50
CA GLU A 15 15.83 0.71 -34.04
C GLU A 15 14.73 -0.01 -34.86
N THR A 16 13.68 -0.57 -34.26
CA THR A 16 13.17 -0.51 -32.88
C THR A 16 12.63 -1.88 -32.45
N ALA A 17 12.85 -2.28 -31.19
CA ALA A 17 12.30 -3.52 -30.62
C ALA A 17 11.60 -3.26 -29.28
N MET A 18 10.44 -3.88 -29.06
CA MET A 18 9.76 -3.88 -27.75
C MET A 18 9.14 -5.26 -27.45
N TRP A 19 9.72 -5.90 -26.43
CA TRP A 19 9.12 -6.92 -25.56
C TRP A 19 8.68 -8.27 -26.15
N ALA A 20 9.67 -9.01 -26.65
CA ALA A 20 9.95 -10.34 -26.12
C ALA A 20 11.47 -10.52 -25.99
N HIS A 21 11.90 -11.43 -25.10
CA HIS A 21 13.31 -11.74 -24.79
C HIS A 21 14.03 -10.67 -23.91
N ALA A 22 15.15 -11.02 -23.26
CA ALA A 22 15.86 -10.24 -22.20
C ALA A 22 17.40 -10.44 -22.32
N GLU A 23 18.26 -9.87 -21.48
CA GLU A 23 19.69 -10.27 -21.42
C GLU A 23 20.30 -10.18 -20.01
N ARG A 24 21.11 -11.18 -19.62
CA ARG A 24 22.29 -10.91 -18.79
C ARG A 24 23.45 -11.86 -19.08
N PHE A 25 24.64 -11.30 -19.29
CA PHE A 25 25.89 -12.06 -19.44
C PHE A 25 26.40 -12.60 -18.10
N ALA A 26 26.90 -13.83 -18.09
CA ALA A 26 27.66 -14.40 -16.97
C ALA A 26 29.18 -14.38 -17.24
N ARG A 27 29.99 -14.27 -16.18
CA ARG A 27 31.42 -14.65 -16.22
C ARG A 27 31.64 -15.91 -15.39
N ALA A 28 32.47 -16.79 -15.94
CA ALA A 28 32.72 -18.16 -15.51
C ALA A 28 33.12 -18.34 -14.04
N SER A 29 32.68 -19.45 -13.43
CA SER A 29 33.55 -20.61 -13.11
C SER A 29 32.79 -21.72 -12.37
N PHE A 30 32.71 -22.93 -12.95
CA PHE A 30 32.33 -24.16 -12.25
C PHE A 30 33.34 -25.27 -12.60
N PRO A 31 34.00 -25.92 -11.62
CA PRO A 31 34.59 -27.23 -11.83
C PRO A 31 33.49 -28.31 -11.75
N GLN A 32 33.61 -29.34 -12.57
CA GLN A 32 32.69 -30.47 -12.63
C GLN A 32 32.75 -31.34 -11.36
N SER A 33 31.65 -32.05 -11.05
CA SER A 33 31.69 -33.23 -10.18
C SER A 33 30.64 -34.27 -10.63
N PRO A 34 30.94 -35.59 -10.63
CA PRO A 34 30.18 -36.56 -11.42
C PRO A 34 29.16 -37.42 -10.63
N ALA A 35 28.25 -38.02 -11.40
CA ALA A 35 27.59 -39.33 -11.24
C ALA A 35 27.30 -39.90 -9.82
N LYS A 36 26.00 -40.09 -9.53
CA LYS A 36 25.48 -40.89 -8.40
C LYS A 36 25.89 -42.37 -8.51
N LYS A 37 26.44 -42.96 -7.43
CA LYS A 37 26.45 -44.42 -7.17
C LYS A 37 25.90 -44.75 -5.76
N LYS A 38 25.41 -45.99 -5.60
CA LYS A 38 24.57 -46.47 -4.48
C LYS A 38 25.38 -47.00 -3.26
N LYS A 39 24.77 -46.86 -2.07
CA LYS A 39 24.83 -47.75 -0.87
C LYS A 39 26.21 -48.23 -0.34
N LYS A 40 26.56 -47.87 0.92
CA LYS A 40 26.52 -48.79 2.09
C LYS A 40 26.82 -48.16 3.47
N LYS A 41 26.30 -48.84 4.48
CA LYS A 41 26.29 -48.68 5.96
C LYS A 41 27.61 -48.40 6.72
N ARG A 42 27.41 -47.85 7.94
CA ARG A 42 28.19 -47.97 9.22
C ARG A 42 29.50 -47.18 9.39
N GLY A 43 29.71 -46.65 10.60
CA GLY A 43 31.05 -46.30 11.12
C GLY A 43 31.09 -45.07 12.03
N SER A 44 31.29 -45.27 13.32
CA SER A 44 31.29 -44.29 14.41
C SER A 44 32.53 -43.38 14.54
N SER A 45 32.31 -42.20 15.17
CA SER A 45 33.16 -41.60 16.23
C SER A 45 34.21 -40.50 15.92
N ARG A 46 34.30 -39.57 16.91
CA ARG A 46 35.40 -38.69 17.34
C ARG A 46 35.76 -37.40 16.54
N LEU A 47 35.43 -36.28 17.20
CA LEU A 47 36.13 -34.97 17.30
C LEU A 47 37.53 -35.11 17.96
N PRO A 48 38.38 -34.04 18.11
CA PRO A 48 38.55 -32.72 17.44
C PRO A 48 40.07 -32.51 17.06
N PRO A 49 40.79 -31.35 17.16
CA PRO A 49 40.45 -29.91 17.23
C PRO A 49 41.26 -28.93 16.31
N THR A 50 40.81 -27.66 16.30
CA THR A 50 41.52 -26.35 16.15
C THR A 50 42.97 -26.22 15.61
N THR A 51 43.24 -25.23 14.75
CA THR A 51 44.00 -23.97 15.09
C THR A 51 44.12 -22.92 13.93
N THR A 52 43.68 -21.69 14.23
CA THR A 52 44.35 -20.35 14.05
C THR A 52 45.13 -19.91 12.79
N SER A 53 44.72 -18.75 12.21
CA SER A 53 45.53 -17.58 11.73
C SER A 53 46.65 -17.76 10.66
N ALA A 54 47.18 -16.76 9.92
CA ALA A 54 46.86 -15.33 9.71
C ALA A 54 47.56 -14.78 8.43
N ILE A 55 47.01 -13.68 7.88
CA ILE A 55 47.71 -12.51 7.27
C ILE A 55 48.88 -12.74 6.26
N ARG A 56 48.71 -12.24 5.01
CA ARG A 56 49.58 -11.18 4.41
C ARG A 56 49.01 -10.55 3.13
N ARG A 57 49.49 -9.33 2.79
CA ARG A 57 48.97 -8.43 1.73
C ARG A 57 49.96 -8.30 0.56
N ARG A 58 49.44 -8.32 -0.70
CA ARG A 58 49.87 -7.50 -1.89
C ARG A 58 51.38 -7.59 -2.34
N PRO A 59 51.87 -6.89 -3.41
CA PRO A 59 51.21 -6.08 -4.47
C PRO A 59 51.68 -6.28 -5.96
N LEU A 60 50.91 -5.69 -6.90
CA LEU A 60 51.30 -4.90 -8.11
C LEU A 60 51.99 -5.47 -9.39
N ALA A 61 51.81 -4.64 -10.45
CA ALA A 61 52.38 -4.60 -11.83
C ALA A 61 51.64 -5.45 -12.90
N ALA A 62 51.03 -4.95 -13.98
CA ALA A 62 51.25 -3.83 -14.94
C ALA A 62 52.00 -4.24 -16.24
N GLY A 63 51.40 -3.98 -17.41
CA GLY A 63 52.02 -4.22 -18.73
C GLY A 63 51.14 -3.86 -19.93
N LEU A 64 51.58 -2.90 -20.77
CA LEU A 64 50.95 -2.45 -22.02
C LEU A 64 51.69 -2.95 -23.27
N ARG A 65 50.99 -3.09 -24.42
CA ARG A 65 51.38 -2.91 -25.85
C ARG A 65 50.12 -3.26 -26.71
N ARG A 66 49.59 -2.50 -27.69
CA ARG A 66 50.10 -1.95 -29.00
C ARG A 66 50.65 -3.05 -29.93
N LEU A 67 50.40 -3.12 -31.26
CA LEU A 67 49.84 -2.21 -32.29
C LEU A 67 49.54 -2.97 -33.61
N GLY A 68 48.88 -2.35 -34.61
CA GLY A 68 48.87 -2.76 -36.06
C GLY A 68 47.48 -3.16 -36.62
N PHE A 69 46.74 -2.38 -37.43
CA PHE A 69 46.92 -1.80 -38.78
C PHE A 69 46.89 -2.76 -39.99
N GLY A 70 45.91 -2.54 -40.90
CA GLY A 70 45.82 -3.15 -42.24
C GLY A 70 44.64 -2.56 -43.03
N SER A 71 44.85 -2.11 -44.27
CA SER A 71 43.89 -1.31 -45.07
C SER A 71 43.91 -1.70 -46.54
N ARG A 72 42.78 -1.57 -47.28
CA ARG A 72 42.75 -1.29 -48.73
C ARG A 72 41.37 -0.80 -49.22
N ARG A 73 41.36 -0.12 -50.38
CA ARG A 73 40.23 0.57 -51.05
C ARG A 73 39.99 0.03 -52.46
N HIS A 74 38.81 0.27 -53.04
CA HIS A 74 38.53 0.79 -54.41
C HIS A 74 36.98 0.99 -54.56
N LEU A 75 36.44 2.14 -54.99
CA LEU A 75 36.26 2.71 -56.36
C LEU A 75 35.34 1.85 -57.27
N GLY A 76 34.26 2.35 -57.91
CA GLY A 76 33.55 3.65 -57.88
C GLY A 76 32.51 3.83 -59.04
N ARG A 77 31.81 5.00 -59.12
CA ARG A 77 30.95 5.53 -60.24
C ARG A 77 29.64 4.77 -60.60
N SER A 78 28.61 5.35 -61.26
CA SER A 78 28.09 6.75 -61.41
C SER A 78 26.67 6.75 -62.06
N GLU A 79 25.88 7.83 -61.86
CA GLU A 79 24.86 8.40 -62.80
C GLU A 79 23.63 7.54 -63.29
N ALA A 80 22.48 8.08 -63.74
CA ALA A 80 21.82 9.39 -63.60
C ALA A 80 20.34 9.37 -64.09
N THR A 81 19.56 10.41 -63.71
CA THR A 81 18.45 11.08 -64.44
C THR A 81 17.12 10.40 -64.87
N ALA A 82 16.00 10.99 -64.37
CA ALA A 82 14.81 11.53 -65.08
C ALA A 82 13.87 10.60 -65.92
N GLY A 83 12.56 10.87 -66.07
CA GLY A 83 11.65 11.89 -65.50
C GLY A 83 10.29 11.96 -66.26
N LEU A 84 9.31 12.75 -65.76
CA LEU A 84 8.09 13.25 -66.46
C LEU A 84 6.97 12.21 -66.85
N SER A 85 5.68 12.55 -67.13
CA SER A 85 4.73 13.56 -66.58
C SER A 85 3.32 13.54 -67.27
N TRP A 86 2.28 14.06 -66.57
CA TRP A 86 0.99 14.64 -67.07
C TRP A 86 -0.13 13.80 -67.74
N GLY A 87 -1.40 14.26 -67.55
CA GLY A 87 -2.61 13.88 -68.31
C GLY A 87 -3.79 13.31 -67.49
N THR A 88 -4.59 14.09 -66.72
CA THR A 88 -5.90 14.71 -67.09
C THR A 88 -6.93 13.81 -67.82
N ASP A 89 -8.08 13.50 -67.19
CA ASP A 89 -9.33 14.26 -67.43
C ASP A 89 -10.50 13.96 -66.44
N ARG A 90 -11.62 14.69 -66.57
CA ARG A 90 -12.72 14.79 -65.59
C ARG A 90 -13.92 13.87 -65.85
N LEU A 91 -14.61 13.46 -64.78
CA LEU A 91 -16.08 13.33 -64.75
C LEU A 91 -16.61 13.41 -63.30
N ALA A 92 -17.77 14.03 -63.09
CA ALA A 92 -18.28 14.38 -61.77
C ALA A 92 -19.49 13.52 -61.35
N CYS A 93 -19.55 13.14 -60.08
CA CYS A 93 -20.81 12.79 -59.40
C CYS A 93 -20.72 13.11 -57.89
N VAL A 94 -21.87 13.24 -57.24
CA VAL A 94 -22.06 14.01 -56.01
C VAL A 94 -22.28 13.15 -54.76
N CYS A 95 -21.70 13.60 -53.63
CA CYS A 95 -22.01 13.23 -52.23
C CYS A 95 -22.05 11.75 -51.80
N HIS A 96 -20.97 11.33 -51.11
CA HIS A 96 -21.05 11.05 -49.67
C HIS A 96 -19.65 11.14 -49.02
N ARG A 97 -19.41 12.14 -48.17
CA ARG A 97 -18.16 12.23 -47.38
C ARG A 97 -18.23 11.27 -46.20
N LEU A 98 -17.69 10.07 -46.37
CA LEU A 98 -17.20 9.28 -45.23
C LEU A 98 -15.95 9.95 -44.68
N LEU A 99 -15.98 10.33 -43.40
CA LEU A 99 -14.78 10.76 -42.68
C LEU A 99 -13.84 9.56 -42.51
N PRO A 100 -12.54 9.67 -42.80
CA PRO A 100 -11.59 8.60 -42.52
C PRO A 100 -11.43 8.43 -41.00
N PRO A 101 -11.11 7.22 -40.50
CA PRO A 101 -10.90 6.99 -39.08
C PRO A 101 -9.71 7.81 -38.58
N VAL A 102 -9.97 8.67 -37.59
CA VAL A 102 -8.93 9.47 -36.91
C VAL A 102 -8.01 8.52 -36.15
N ARG A 103 -6.83 8.26 -36.71
CA ARG A 103 -5.74 7.60 -35.98
C ARG A 103 -5.20 8.60 -34.94
N LEU A 104 -5.27 8.26 -33.66
CA LEU A 104 -4.43 8.90 -32.64
C LEU A 104 -2.97 8.47 -32.88
N CYS A 105 -2.26 9.21 -33.72
CA CYS A 105 -0.81 9.16 -33.78
C CYS A 105 -0.25 10.07 -32.68
N ALA A 106 0.37 9.48 -31.65
CA ALA A 106 1.24 10.23 -30.75
C ALA A 106 2.50 10.64 -31.53
N ALA A 107 2.57 11.90 -31.95
CA ALA A 107 3.76 12.44 -32.60
C ALA A 107 4.90 12.59 -31.57
N ILE A 108 5.87 11.67 -31.59
CA ILE A 108 7.12 11.84 -30.88
C ILE A 108 7.95 12.88 -31.64
N TYR A 109 8.05 14.08 -31.08
CA TYR A 109 8.92 15.12 -31.64
C TYR A 109 10.39 14.78 -31.34
N VAL A 110 11.11 14.34 -32.37
CA VAL A 110 12.57 14.18 -32.33
C VAL A 110 13.19 15.48 -32.83
N PRO A 111 13.88 16.27 -31.99
CA PRO A 111 14.56 17.47 -32.45
C PRO A 111 15.75 17.11 -33.35
N PRO A 112 16.03 17.87 -34.43
CA PRO A 112 17.20 17.64 -35.27
C PRO A 112 18.51 17.94 -34.51
N PRO A 113 19.64 17.32 -34.90
CA PRO A 113 20.92 17.53 -34.24
C PRO A 113 21.41 18.97 -34.40
N VAL A 114 21.89 19.56 -33.30
CA VAL A 114 22.41 20.94 -33.26
C VAL A 114 23.79 20.98 -33.93
N VAL A 115 23.92 21.79 -34.98
CA VAL A 115 25.20 22.13 -35.60
C VAL A 115 25.67 23.49 -35.06
N PRO A 116 26.88 23.64 -34.51
CA PRO A 116 27.38 24.92 -34.03
C PRO A 116 27.84 25.81 -35.19
N LEU A 117 27.49 27.09 -35.14
CA LEU A 117 28.03 28.14 -36.01
C LEU A 117 28.73 29.24 -35.16
N PRO A 118 29.79 29.90 -35.69
CA PRO A 118 30.66 30.76 -34.90
C PRO A 118 30.13 32.19 -34.75
N ALA A 119 30.56 32.88 -33.69
CA ALA A 119 30.37 34.33 -33.51
C ALA A 119 31.32 35.14 -34.41
N PRO A 120 30.99 36.40 -34.76
CA PRO A 120 31.72 37.52 -34.12
C PRO A 120 30.98 38.88 -33.95
N SER A 121 31.47 39.65 -32.96
CA SER A 121 31.63 41.13 -32.87
C SER A 121 30.47 42.15 -33.03
N LEU A 122 30.36 43.03 -32.02
CA LEU A 122 29.74 44.38 -32.00
C LEU A 122 30.66 45.46 -32.63
N PRO A 123 30.18 46.67 -33.03
CA PRO A 123 30.16 47.82 -32.10
C PRO A 123 29.08 48.94 -32.29
N CYS A 124 28.85 49.69 -31.19
CA CYS A 124 28.45 51.11 -31.02
C CYS A 124 27.18 51.78 -31.62
N ALA A 125 26.24 52.09 -30.70
CA ALA A 125 25.73 53.42 -30.29
C ALA A 125 25.31 54.51 -31.32
N ALA A 126 24.04 54.96 -31.21
CA ALA A 126 23.56 56.33 -31.46
C ALA A 126 22.25 56.62 -30.68
N ALA A 127 21.99 57.90 -30.35
CA ALA A 127 20.85 58.38 -29.53
C ALA A 127 19.71 59.02 -30.38
N PRO A 128 18.51 59.35 -29.83
CA PRO A 128 17.26 59.41 -30.60
C PRO A 128 16.77 60.82 -31.03
N PRO A 129 15.86 60.89 -32.03
CA PRO A 129 15.05 62.08 -32.35
C PRO A 129 13.59 61.99 -31.81
N PRO A 130 12.77 63.08 -31.86
CA PRO A 130 11.68 63.33 -30.90
C PRO A 130 10.26 62.97 -31.37
N ALA A 131 9.29 63.10 -30.45
CA ALA A 131 7.86 62.78 -30.64
C ALA A 131 7.00 63.99 -31.06
N LEU A 132 5.95 63.74 -31.87
CA LEU A 132 4.86 64.66 -32.20
C LEU A 132 3.50 63.92 -32.29
N PRO A 133 2.33 64.62 -32.21
CA PRO A 133 1.09 64.10 -31.63
C PRO A 133 0.08 63.47 -32.64
N PRO A 134 -1.02 62.83 -32.17
CA PRO A 134 -1.83 61.94 -32.99
C PRO A 134 -2.98 62.61 -33.75
N LEU A 135 -3.32 62.07 -34.93
CA LEU A 135 -4.52 62.41 -35.68
C LEU A 135 -5.43 61.19 -35.93
N ARG A 136 -6.73 61.39 -35.73
CA ARG A 136 -7.78 60.37 -35.82
C ARG A 136 -8.11 59.99 -37.28
N ARG A 137 -8.43 58.72 -37.52
CA ARG A 137 -9.53 58.33 -38.44
C ARG A 137 -10.40 57.24 -37.84
N ARG A 138 -11.72 57.37 -38.03
CA ARG A 138 -12.74 56.37 -37.67
C ARG A 138 -12.79 55.28 -38.75
N LEU A 139 -13.18 54.06 -38.38
CA LEU A 139 -13.83 53.11 -39.28
C LEU A 139 -14.83 52.23 -38.51
N CYS A 140 -15.75 51.61 -39.23
CA CYS A 140 -17.09 51.26 -38.73
C CYS A 140 -17.20 49.89 -38.03
N SER A 141 -18.31 49.73 -37.31
CA SER A 141 -18.68 48.57 -36.50
C SER A 141 -19.40 47.47 -37.28
N PHE A 142 -19.06 46.21 -36.97
CA PHE A 142 -19.98 45.07 -36.98
C PHE A 142 -19.86 44.33 -35.63
N PRO A 143 -20.97 43.79 -35.04
CA PRO A 143 -20.97 43.35 -33.65
C PRO A 143 -20.58 41.87 -33.46
N PRO A 144 -19.87 41.50 -32.37
CA PRO A 144 -19.72 40.11 -31.97
C PRO A 144 -20.96 39.61 -31.22
N VAL A 145 -21.31 38.34 -31.46
CA VAL A 145 -22.49 37.67 -30.88
C VAL A 145 -22.38 37.57 -29.36
N ARG A 146 -23.37 38.12 -28.63
CA ARG A 146 -23.52 37.92 -27.18
C ARG A 146 -23.92 36.46 -26.90
N ARG A 147 -23.17 35.76 -26.05
CA ARG A 147 -23.68 34.57 -25.32
C ARG A 147 -24.31 35.04 -24.00
N GLU A 148 -25.49 34.54 -23.70
CA GLU A 148 -26.31 34.98 -22.55
C GLU A 148 -25.68 34.59 -21.19
N PRO A 149 -25.43 35.54 -20.27
CA PRO A 149 -24.98 35.24 -18.91
C PRO A 149 -26.01 34.48 -18.06
N GLU A 150 -27.29 34.54 -18.43
CA GLU A 150 -28.37 33.89 -17.66
C GLU A 150 -28.36 32.37 -17.76
N ARG A 151 -28.07 31.79 -18.94
CA ARG A 151 -28.02 30.32 -19.10
C ARG A 151 -26.88 29.66 -18.32
N GLU A 152 -25.83 30.40 -18.02
CA GLU A 152 -24.70 29.91 -17.22
C GLU A 152 -25.06 29.96 -15.73
N ARG A 153 -25.64 31.07 -15.26
CA ARG A 153 -26.20 31.21 -13.90
C ARG A 153 -27.33 30.22 -13.61
N LEU A 154 -28.18 29.91 -14.60
CA LEU A 154 -29.21 28.87 -14.50
C LEU A 154 -28.60 27.48 -14.34
N ARG A 155 -27.62 27.10 -15.17
CA ARG A 155 -26.91 25.83 -15.04
C ARG A 155 -26.16 25.69 -13.72
N GLU A 156 -25.62 26.78 -13.19
CA GLU A 156 -24.93 26.79 -11.90
C GLU A 156 -25.93 26.61 -10.74
N ARG A 157 -27.09 27.30 -10.78
CA ARG A 157 -28.20 27.06 -9.85
C ARG A 157 -28.77 25.64 -9.94
N GLU A 158 -28.90 25.07 -11.14
CA GLU A 158 -29.33 23.67 -11.34
C GLU A 158 -28.32 22.66 -10.81
N ARG A 159 -27.01 22.95 -10.93
CA ARG A 159 -25.93 22.11 -10.39
C ARG A 159 -25.95 22.14 -8.86
N ASP A 160 -26.04 23.33 -8.27
CA ASP A 160 -26.11 23.57 -6.83
C ASP A 160 -27.41 22.99 -6.22
N ALA A 161 -28.54 23.06 -6.94
CA ALA A 161 -29.78 22.39 -6.57
C ALA A 161 -29.68 20.85 -6.66
N ARG A 162 -29.02 20.30 -7.68
CA ARG A 162 -28.73 18.85 -7.77
C ARG A 162 -27.81 18.38 -6.66
N GLU A 163 -26.81 19.16 -6.29
CA GLU A 163 -25.88 18.82 -5.20
C GLU A 163 -26.59 18.82 -3.84
N LYS A 164 -27.41 19.84 -3.57
CA LYS A 164 -28.28 19.89 -2.38
C LYS A 164 -29.31 18.76 -2.36
N SER A 165 -29.88 18.39 -3.51
CA SER A 165 -30.79 17.26 -3.64
C SER A 165 -30.08 15.92 -3.43
N ASN A 166 -28.86 15.73 -3.94
CA ASN A 166 -28.04 14.55 -3.67
C ASN A 166 -27.67 14.44 -2.19
N ILE A 167 -27.29 15.53 -1.53
CA ILE A 167 -27.03 15.56 -0.08
C ILE A 167 -28.30 15.21 0.71
N LEU A 168 -29.48 15.69 0.28
CA LEU A 168 -30.76 15.34 0.89
C LEU A 168 -31.12 13.87 0.67
N ILE A 169 -30.90 13.32 -0.53
CA ILE A 169 -31.09 11.90 -0.86
C ILE A 169 -30.15 11.02 -0.03
N LEU A 170 -28.88 11.40 0.12
CA LEU A 170 -27.92 10.69 0.97
C LEU A 170 -28.33 10.71 2.45
N ARG A 171 -28.86 11.84 2.96
CA ARG A 171 -29.44 11.92 4.31
C ARG A 171 -30.68 11.06 4.47
N LEU A 172 -31.59 11.06 3.49
CA LEU A 172 -32.80 10.22 3.50
C LEU A 172 -32.45 8.72 3.37
N GLN A 173 -31.40 8.38 2.64
CA GLN A 173 -30.85 7.02 2.57
C GLN A 173 -30.19 6.62 3.91
N SER A 174 -29.47 7.52 4.59
CA SER A 174 -28.92 7.22 5.92
C SER A 174 -30.01 7.05 6.99
N LEU A 175 -31.10 7.83 6.91
CA LEU A 175 -32.26 7.69 7.80
C LEU A 175 -33.02 6.39 7.53
N LYS A 176 -33.26 6.03 6.27
CA LYS A 176 -33.83 4.72 5.90
C LYS A 176 -32.93 3.54 6.30
N TYR A 177 -31.60 3.72 6.28
CA TYR A 177 -30.65 2.71 6.77
C TYR A 177 -30.73 2.52 8.29
N LEU A 178 -30.92 3.60 9.06
CA LEU A 178 -31.20 3.55 10.49
C LEU A 178 -32.54 2.84 10.78
N GLU A 179 -33.63 3.24 10.13
CA GLU A 179 -34.95 2.57 10.28
C GLU A 179 -34.91 1.09 9.88
N PHE A 180 -34.13 0.73 8.85
CA PHE A 180 -33.97 -0.66 8.42
C PHE A 180 -33.11 -1.47 9.40
N ARG A 181 -32.08 -0.86 10.01
CA ARG A 181 -31.26 -1.48 11.05
C ARG A 181 -32.06 -1.75 12.32
N ASP A 182 -32.92 -0.81 12.72
CA ASP A 182 -33.75 -0.95 13.92
C ASP A 182 -34.88 -1.98 13.71
N LYS A 183 -35.43 -2.10 12.50
CA LYS A 183 -36.37 -3.18 12.13
C LYS A 183 -35.72 -4.57 12.08
N LEU A 184 -34.42 -4.67 11.74
CA LEU A 184 -33.68 -5.93 11.77
C LEU A 184 -33.32 -6.41 13.20
N ASN A 185 -33.27 -5.49 14.17
CA ASN A 185 -32.96 -5.82 15.57
C ASN A 185 -34.18 -6.17 16.43
N PHE A 186 -35.41 -6.13 15.89
CA PHE A 186 -36.64 -6.30 16.70
C PHE A 186 -37.30 -7.69 16.61
N SER A 187 -36.55 -8.73 16.21
CA SER A 187 -37.10 -10.10 16.07
C SER A 187 -36.23 -11.24 16.60
N ARG A 188 -35.62 -11.06 17.79
CA ARG A 188 -35.29 -12.18 18.71
C ARG A 188 -34.91 -11.70 20.13
N PHE A 189 -35.30 -12.50 21.12
CA PHE A 189 -35.02 -12.35 22.56
C PHE A 189 -35.73 -11.22 23.33
N HIS A 190 -37.00 -11.48 23.65
CA HIS A 190 -37.58 -11.06 24.94
C HIS A 190 -38.29 -12.25 25.59
N LYS A 191 -37.65 -12.85 26.61
CA LYS A 191 -38.21 -13.61 27.73
C LYS A 191 -37.06 -14.26 28.51
N SER A 192 -36.77 -13.76 29.71
CA SER A 192 -37.03 -14.49 30.97
C SER A 192 -36.34 -13.85 32.18
N GLN A 193 -37.13 -13.72 33.24
CA GLN A 193 -36.75 -13.64 34.66
C GLN A 193 -35.84 -12.49 35.13
N VAL A 194 -36.52 -11.47 35.64
CA VAL A 194 -36.06 -10.72 36.82
C VAL A 194 -35.87 -11.70 37.98
N ILE A 195 -34.67 -11.75 38.56
CA ILE A 195 -34.44 -12.36 39.88
C ILE A 195 -34.20 -11.21 40.87
N VAL A 196 -35.17 -11.00 41.75
CA VAL A 196 -34.97 -10.23 42.98
C VAL A 196 -34.42 -11.20 44.03
N MET A 197 -33.27 -10.88 44.63
CA MET A 197 -32.85 -11.52 45.88
C MET A 197 -32.44 -10.46 46.89
N SER A 198 -33.20 -10.40 47.98
CA SER A 198 -32.82 -9.67 49.19
C SER A 198 -31.74 -10.45 49.96
N THR A 199 -30.81 -9.67 50.51
CA THR A 199 -30.08 -9.92 51.77
C THR A 199 -29.74 -11.37 52.16
N ASN A 200 -28.45 -11.69 52.13
CA ASN A 200 -27.85 -12.34 53.30
C ASN A 200 -26.40 -11.88 53.48
N VAL A 201 -26.07 -11.46 54.70
CA VAL A 201 -24.69 -11.17 55.09
C VAL A 201 -23.98 -12.50 55.32
N ASN A 202 -22.88 -12.75 54.61
CA ASN A 202 -21.94 -13.78 54.99
C ASN A 202 -20.51 -13.31 54.71
N ASN A 203 -19.68 -13.36 55.75
CA ASN A 203 -18.33 -12.85 55.75
C ASN A 203 -17.39 -13.92 55.17
N GLY A 204 -16.86 -13.70 53.96
CA GLY A 204 -16.10 -14.71 53.22
C GLY A 204 -15.19 -14.06 52.17
N ASN A 205 -13.90 -14.04 52.46
CA ASN A 205 -12.90 -13.20 51.80
C ASN A 205 -12.56 -13.67 50.36
N SER A 206 -13.17 -13.06 49.33
CA SER A 206 -12.66 -13.09 47.95
C SER A 206 -13.31 -12.01 47.05
N GLU A 207 -13.15 -10.73 47.39
CA GLU A 207 -13.50 -9.65 46.45
C GLU A 207 -12.61 -9.74 45.20
N SER A 208 -13.22 -10.03 44.06
CA SER A 208 -12.54 -9.95 42.77
C SER A 208 -12.09 -8.51 42.54
N ASN A 209 -10.77 -8.30 42.43
CA ASN A 209 -10.15 -7.00 42.20
C ASN A 209 -10.54 -6.42 40.82
N LEU A 210 -11.76 -5.90 40.71
CA LEU A 210 -12.35 -5.45 39.45
C LEU A 210 -11.67 -4.15 39.01
N LYS A 211 -10.75 -4.26 38.05
CA LYS A 211 -10.02 -3.14 37.46
C LYS A 211 -10.48 -2.91 36.03
N ARG A 212 -10.72 -1.65 35.67
CA ARG A 212 -11.05 -1.30 34.29
C ARG A 212 -9.81 -1.41 33.39
N SER A 213 -10.00 -1.88 32.16
CA SER A 213 -8.99 -1.78 31.10
C SER A 213 -8.88 -0.34 30.58
N TYR A 214 -7.78 -0.04 29.88
CA TYR A 214 -7.50 1.30 29.39
C TYR A 214 -6.66 1.29 28.10
N GLN A 215 -6.52 2.47 27.52
CA GLN A 215 -5.71 2.73 26.33
C GLN A 215 -4.72 3.84 26.63
N VAL A 216 -3.58 3.89 25.94
CA VAL A 216 -2.59 4.97 26.09
C VAL A 216 -2.72 5.93 24.91
N VAL A 217 -2.61 7.24 25.16
CA VAL A 217 -2.44 8.24 24.11
C VAL A 217 -1.18 9.05 24.42
N VAL A 218 -0.22 9.08 23.49
CA VAL A 218 1.10 9.70 23.71
C VAL A 218 1.71 10.18 22.39
N SER A 219 2.39 11.33 22.41
CA SER A 219 3.33 11.73 21.36
C SER A 219 4.77 11.50 21.84
N ALA A 220 5.60 10.87 21.00
CA ALA A 220 6.97 10.52 21.37
C ALA A 220 7.92 10.55 20.16
N THR A 221 9.20 10.85 20.41
CA THR A 221 10.28 10.70 19.43
C THR A 221 10.61 9.22 19.19
N ARG A 222 11.42 8.94 18.15
CA ARG A 222 11.96 7.59 17.87
C ARG A 222 12.60 6.91 19.09
N ASP A 223 13.28 7.69 19.94
CA ASP A 223 13.95 7.21 21.16
C ASP A 223 13.01 7.19 22.39
N MET A 224 11.69 7.31 22.18
CA MET A 224 10.65 7.32 23.21
C MET A 224 10.76 8.50 24.19
N GLY A 225 11.33 9.63 23.74
CA GLY A 225 11.31 10.90 24.46
C GLY A 225 9.95 11.59 24.32
N ILE A 226 9.38 12.08 25.41
CA ILE A 226 8.01 12.64 25.49
C ILE A 226 7.96 14.07 26.04
N GLY A 227 9.08 14.63 26.50
CA GLY A 227 9.09 15.90 27.21
C GLY A 227 10.49 16.47 27.42
N LYS A 228 10.55 17.80 27.58
CA LYS A 228 11.72 18.57 28.01
C LYS A 228 11.27 19.70 28.94
N ASP A 229 11.96 19.90 30.06
CA ASP A 229 11.72 20.96 31.05
C ASP A 229 10.26 20.98 31.56
N GLY A 230 9.63 19.80 31.66
CA GLY A 230 8.22 19.65 32.06
C GLY A 230 7.18 20.03 30.98
N THR A 231 7.61 20.28 29.75
CA THR A 231 6.76 20.68 28.61
C THR A 231 6.93 19.75 27.41
N LEU A 232 6.04 19.87 26.40
CA LEU A 232 6.23 19.22 25.10
C LEU A 232 7.25 20.05 24.28
N PRO A 233 8.37 19.46 23.80
CA PRO A 233 9.39 20.20 23.06
C PRO A 233 9.01 20.49 21.59
N TRP A 234 7.80 20.10 21.17
CA TRP A 234 7.23 20.35 19.84
C TRP A 234 5.88 21.05 19.91
N LYS A 235 5.48 21.67 18.80
CA LYS A 235 4.15 22.27 18.61
C LYS A 235 3.49 21.67 17.38
N LEU A 236 2.61 20.69 17.59
CA LEU A 236 1.93 19.95 16.54
C LEU A 236 0.40 20.13 16.70
N PRO A 237 -0.23 21.07 15.97
CA PRO A 237 -1.68 21.26 16.01
C PRO A 237 -2.46 20.00 15.59
N GLY A 238 -1.93 19.21 14.66
CA GLY A 238 -2.49 17.92 14.26
C GLY A 238 -2.50 16.89 15.39
N ASP A 239 -1.42 16.80 16.17
CA ASP A 239 -1.32 15.95 17.38
C ASP A 239 -2.36 16.33 18.42
N LEU A 240 -2.44 17.63 18.78
CA LEU A 240 -3.42 18.12 19.76
C LEU A 240 -4.87 17.90 19.30
N LYS A 241 -5.13 17.99 17.98
CA LYS A 241 -6.43 17.65 17.39
C LYS A 241 -6.70 16.15 17.49
N PHE A 242 -5.75 15.30 17.09
CA PHE A 242 -5.88 13.84 17.18
C PHE A 242 -6.13 13.38 18.62
N PHE A 243 -5.33 13.88 19.58
CA PHE A 243 -5.52 13.68 21.02
C PHE A 243 -6.91 14.11 21.50
N LYS A 244 -7.40 15.28 21.07
CA LYS A 244 -8.75 15.75 21.43
C LYS A 244 -9.82 14.83 20.85
N ASP A 245 -9.77 14.56 19.55
CA ASP A 245 -10.79 13.78 18.85
C ASP A 245 -10.88 12.37 19.46
N ILE A 246 -9.74 11.68 19.64
CA ILE A 246 -9.73 10.31 20.19
C ILE A 246 -10.17 10.23 21.65
N THR A 247 -9.81 11.22 22.49
CA THR A 247 -10.20 11.20 23.91
C THR A 247 -11.61 11.74 24.15
N VAL A 248 -12.21 12.51 23.23
CA VAL A 248 -13.58 13.04 23.37
C VAL A 248 -14.63 12.14 22.71
N THR A 249 -14.34 11.52 21.57
CA THR A 249 -15.35 10.74 20.84
C THR A 249 -15.75 9.46 21.59
N THR A 250 -17.04 9.36 21.88
CA THR A 250 -17.72 8.13 22.34
C THR A 250 -18.54 7.50 21.22
N SER A 251 -18.87 6.22 21.37
CA SER A 251 -19.86 5.52 20.54
C SER A 251 -21.28 5.79 21.03
N ASP A 252 -21.44 5.97 22.34
CA ASP A 252 -22.68 6.32 23.04
C ASP A 252 -22.67 7.82 23.43
N PRO A 253 -23.56 8.66 22.84
CA PRO A 253 -23.63 10.08 23.16
C PRO A 253 -24.05 10.41 24.61
N SER A 254 -24.59 9.44 25.36
CA SER A 254 -24.94 9.63 26.78
C SER A 254 -23.74 9.48 27.72
N LYS A 255 -22.62 8.95 27.22
CA LYS A 255 -21.40 8.67 27.98
C LYS A 255 -20.30 9.67 27.66
N LYS A 256 -19.32 9.73 28.55
CA LYS A 256 -18.05 10.45 28.38
C LYS A 256 -16.87 9.49 28.45
N ASN A 257 -15.70 9.90 28.02
CA ASN A 257 -14.47 9.16 28.29
C ASN A 257 -13.77 9.71 29.54
N ALA A 258 -12.92 8.90 30.16
CA ALA A 258 -12.03 9.31 31.24
C ALA A 258 -10.59 9.46 30.73
N VAL A 259 -9.90 10.52 31.17
CA VAL A 259 -8.47 10.73 30.96
C VAL A 259 -7.76 10.71 32.31
N VAL A 260 -6.78 9.83 32.46
CA VAL A 260 -5.99 9.64 33.68
C VAL A 260 -4.60 10.23 33.47
N MET A 261 -4.18 11.10 34.39
CA MET A 261 -2.89 11.79 34.29
C MET A 261 -2.23 12.02 35.65
N GLY A 262 -0.90 12.13 35.67
CA GLY A 262 -0.15 12.52 36.86
C GLY A 262 -0.21 14.02 37.14
N ARG A 263 -0.02 14.42 38.40
CA ARG A 263 -0.03 15.84 38.83
C ARG A 263 0.79 16.77 37.91
N LYS A 264 2.04 16.42 37.58
CA LYS A 264 2.89 17.25 36.70
C LYS A 264 2.30 17.45 35.30
N THR A 265 1.62 16.44 34.75
CA THR A 265 0.92 16.53 33.45
C THR A 265 -0.35 17.36 33.55
N TRP A 266 -1.09 17.26 34.66
CA TRP A 266 -2.19 18.19 34.95
C TRP A 266 -1.68 19.63 35.03
N GLU A 267 -0.58 19.85 35.77
CA GLU A 267 0.06 21.15 35.98
C GLU A 267 0.59 21.79 34.69
N SER A 268 1.08 21.00 33.72
CA SER A 268 1.57 21.51 32.43
C SER A 268 0.46 21.85 31.42
N ILE A 269 -0.79 21.39 31.63
CA ILE A 269 -1.93 21.80 30.78
C ILE A 269 -2.29 23.27 31.10
N PRO A 270 -2.31 24.19 30.12
CA PRO A 270 -2.65 25.60 30.35
C PRO A 270 -4.02 25.76 31.01
N LEU A 271 -4.13 26.70 31.96
CA LEU A 271 -5.36 26.91 32.77
C LEU A 271 -6.64 27.04 31.94
N LYS A 272 -6.58 27.72 30.78
CA LYS A 272 -7.72 27.87 29.84
C LYS A 272 -8.24 26.57 29.21
N PHE A 273 -7.53 25.45 29.39
CA PHE A 273 -7.88 24.12 28.90
C PHE A 273 -8.05 23.09 30.04
N ARG A 274 -8.09 23.56 31.29
CA ARG A 274 -8.16 22.74 32.51
C ARG A 274 -9.49 23.02 33.24
N PRO A 275 -10.32 22.01 33.56
CA PRO A 275 -10.22 20.60 33.15
C PRO A 275 -10.35 20.42 31.63
N LEU A 276 -9.87 19.30 31.09
CA LEU A 276 -10.05 18.98 29.68
C LEU A 276 -11.54 18.76 29.39
N PRO A 277 -12.20 19.60 28.56
CA PRO A 277 -13.65 19.58 28.42
C PRO A 277 -14.15 18.32 27.72
N GLY A 278 -15.40 17.93 28.02
CA GLY A 278 -16.07 16.74 27.48
C GLY A 278 -15.57 15.40 28.04
N ARG A 279 -14.72 15.41 29.07
CA ARG A 279 -14.04 14.22 29.63
C ARG A 279 -14.05 14.26 31.15
N LEU A 280 -14.05 13.08 31.77
CA LEU A 280 -13.74 12.93 33.20
C LEU A 280 -12.21 12.99 33.38
N ASN A 281 -11.71 13.93 34.17
CA ASN A 281 -10.29 14.15 34.41
C ASN A 281 -9.89 13.49 35.73
N VAL A 282 -9.07 12.44 35.68
CA VAL A 282 -8.59 11.72 36.87
C VAL A 282 -7.13 12.06 37.11
N ILE A 283 -6.83 12.67 38.26
CA ILE A 283 -5.51 13.18 38.61
C ILE A 283 -4.87 12.27 39.67
N LEU A 284 -3.70 11.74 39.36
CA LEU A 284 -2.93 10.91 40.28
C LEU A 284 -1.99 11.79 41.14
N THR A 285 -2.22 11.80 42.46
CA THR A 285 -1.38 12.52 43.45
C THR A 285 -1.44 11.85 44.82
N ARG A 286 -0.30 11.81 45.53
CA ARG A 286 -0.20 11.33 46.92
C ARG A 286 -0.38 12.42 47.98
N SER A 287 -0.29 13.69 47.59
CA SER A 287 -0.56 14.82 48.50
C SER A 287 -2.08 15.03 48.56
N GLY A 288 -2.67 14.80 49.74
CA GLY A 288 -4.13 14.71 49.95
C GLY A 288 -4.87 16.06 50.05
N SER A 289 -4.21 17.18 49.81
CA SER A 289 -4.78 18.52 49.92
C SER A 289 -4.49 19.35 48.67
N PHE A 290 -5.48 19.45 47.77
CA PHE A 290 -5.48 20.39 46.65
C PHE A 290 -6.93 20.80 46.34
N ASP A 291 -7.18 22.11 46.20
CA ASP A 291 -8.53 22.68 46.05
C ASP A 291 -9.26 22.33 44.74
N PHE A 292 -8.61 21.59 43.83
CA PHE A 292 -9.18 21.13 42.57
C PHE A 292 -10.33 20.11 42.72
N ALA A 293 -10.52 19.55 43.93
CA ALA A 293 -11.59 18.58 44.21
C ALA A 293 -13.03 19.15 44.06
N THR A 294 -13.17 20.47 43.93
CA THR A 294 -14.43 21.17 43.71
C THR A 294 -14.81 21.35 42.23
N ALA A 295 -13.89 21.08 41.30
CA ALA A 295 -14.13 21.26 39.87
C ALA A 295 -14.98 20.11 39.29
N GLU A 296 -16.06 20.46 38.60
CA GLU A 296 -16.91 19.47 37.94
C GLU A 296 -16.11 18.62 36.95
N ASN A 297 -16.36 17.31 36.91
CA ASN A 297 -15.63 16.34 36.10
C ASN A 297 -14.13 16.19 36.43
N VAL A 298 -13.70 16.55 37.64
CA VAL A 298 -12.37 16.24 38.19
C VAL A 298 -12.46 15.22 39.33
N VAL A 299 -11.54 14.26 39.35
CA VAL A 299 -11.42 13.22 40.39
C VAL A 299 -9.96 13.07 40.76
N ILE A 300 -9.67 12.82 42.05
CA ILE A 300 -8.31 12.62 42.56
C ILE A 300 -8.16 11.17 43.04
N CYS A 301 -7.06 10.51 42.68
CA CYS A 301 -6.73 9.16 43.15
C CYS A 301 -5.26 9.06 43.59
N GLY A 302 -4.96 8.18 44.55
CA GLY A 302 -3.61 8.01 45.09
C GLY A 302 -2.68 7.18 44.18
N SER A 303 -3.25 6.38 43.28
CA SER A 303 -2.52 5.46 42.38
C SER A 303 -3.31 5.16 41.10
N LEU A 304 -2.63 4.62 40.09
CA LEU A 304 -3.29 4.13 38.87
C LEU A 304 -4.31 3.03 39.19
N ASP A 305 -3.94 2.09 40.07
CA ASP A 305 -4.83 0.99 40.48
C ASP A 305 -6.12 1.48 41.14
N SER A 306 -6.05 2.45 42.06
CA SER A 306 -7.25 3.02 42.70
C SER A 306 -8.12 3.79 41.71
N ALA A 307 -7.53 4.45 40.71
CA ALA A 307 -8.28 5.05 39.61
C ALA A 307 -9.00 4.00 38.74
N LEU A 308 -8.34 2.89 38.39
CA LEU A 308 -8.94 1.84 37.56
C LEU A 308 -10.02 1.03 38.29
N GLN A 309 -9.89 0.86 39.62
CA GLN A 309 -10.96 0.32 40.47
C GLN A 309 -12.15 1.28 40.53
N LEU A 310 -11.92 2.56 40.83
CA LEU A 310 -12.97 3.58 40.89
C LEU A 310 -13.75 3.66 39.56
N LEU A 311 -13.05 3.66 38.41
CA LEU A 311 -13.66 3.68 37.08
C LEU A 311 -14.40 2.38 36.71
N ALA A 312 -14.17 1.28 37.42
CA ALA A 312 -14.92 0.02 37.31
C ALA A 312 -16.16 -0.03 38.22
N THR A 313 -16.31 0.90 39.17
CA THR A 313 -17.46 1.01 40.08
C THR A 313 -18.50 2.04 39.65
N THR A 314 -19.72 1.92 40.19
CA THR A 314 -20.81 2.88 40.02
C THR A 314 -20.45 4.24 40.66
N PRO A 315 -20.72 5.40 40.03
CA PRO A 315 -21.45 5.60 38.76
C PRO A 315 -20.58 5.57 37.50
N TYR A 316 -19.26 5.43 37.63
CA TYR A 316 -18.33 5.55 36.51
C TYR A 316 -18.38 4.37 35.52
N CYS A 317 -18.67 3.16 35.98
CA CYS A 317 -18.88 2.01 35.09
C CYS A 317 -20.01 2.21 34.08
N LEU A 318 -21.05 2.98 34.45
CA LEU A 318 -22.20 3.29 33.60
C LEU A 318 -21.98 4.54 32.74
N THR A 319 -21.32 5.57 33.28
CA THR A 319 -21.20 6.90 32.65
C THR A 319 -19.90 7.11 31.85
N VAL A 320 -18.87 6.32 32.12
CA VAL A 320 -17.61 6.33 31.35
C VAL A 320 -17.67 5.24 30.29
N GLU A 321 -17.34 5.55 29.04
CA GLU A 321 -17.20 4.57 27.96
C GLU A 321 -15.79 3.99 27.90
N LYS A 322 -14.77 4.83 27.66
CA LYS A 322 -13.36 4.42 27.58
C LYS A 322 -12.48 5.18 28.58
N THR A 323 -11.34 4.59 28.91
CA THR A 323 -10.32 5.16 29.82
C THR A 323 -9.00 5.30 29.07
N PHE A 324 -8.45 6.51 29.08
CA PHE A 324 -7.18 6.84 28.42
C PHE A 324 -6.14 7.29 29.45
N ILE A 325 -4.95 6.70 29.41
CA ILE A 325 -3.79 7.18 30.16
C ILE A 325 -3.01 8.14 29.26
N ILE A 326 -2.78 9.36 29.73
CA ILE A 326 -2.27 10.46 28.89
C ILE A 326 -0.94 11.07 29.37
N GLY A 327 -0.33 10.53 30.44
CA GLY A 327 0.92 11.01 31.02
C GLY A 327 0.95 11.00 32.56
N GLY A 328 2.05 11.34 33.22
CA GLY A 328 3.38 11.63 32.65
C GLY A 328 4.28 10.39 32.62
N GLY A 329 5.59 10.60 32.49
CA GLY A 329 6.57 9.52 32.26
C GLY A 329 6.58 8.39 33.30
N GLU A 330 6.33 8.66 34.58
CA GLU A 330 6.21 7.62 35.62
C GLU A 330 5.01 6.70 35.37
N ILE A 331 3.85 7.27 35.09
CA ILE A 331 2.60 6.53 34.88
C ILE A 331 2.66 5.78 33.55
N LEU A 332 3.15 6.41 32.48
CA LEU A 332 3.33 5.75 31.18
C LEU A 332 4.32 4.58 31.26
N ARG A 333 5.38 4.70 32.09
CA ARG A 333 6.32 3.59 32.35
C ARG A 333 5.66 2.41 33.07
N GLN A 334 4.67 2.67 33.93
CA GLN A 334 3.87 1.64 34.59
C GLN A 334 2.77 1.08 33.69
N SER A 335 2.23 1.88 32.75
CA SER A 335 1.00 1.55 32.02
C SER A 335 1.20 1.04 30.60
N LEU A 336 2.22 1.51 29.86
CA LEU A 336 2.33 1.32 28.41
C LEU A 336 2.26 -0.14 27.97
N ASN A 337 3.04 -1.01 28.62
CA ASN A 337 3.09 -2.44 28.27
C ASN A 337 2.26 -3.32 29.21
N ALA A 338 1.70 -2.78 30.30
CA ALA A 338 1.02 -3.55 31.34
C ALA A 338 -0.27 -4.25 30.85
N PRO A 339 -0.65 -5.42 31.39
CA PRO A 339 -1.71 -6.28 30.82
C PRO A 339 -3.07 -5.60 30.57
N ALA A 340 -3.43 -4.61 31.38
CA ALA A 340 -4.69 -3.87 31.24
C ALA A 340 -4.71 -2.80 30.12
N CYS A 341 -3.58 -2.56 29.45
CA CYS A 341 -3.50 -1.63 28.32
C CYS A 341 -3.88 -2.31 27.00
N GLU A 342 -5.09 -2.07 26.49
CA GLU A 342 -5.64 -2.72 25.29
C GLU A 342 -5.15 -2.12 23.96
N ALA A 343 -4.85 -0.81 23.95
CA ALA A 343 -4.35 -0.10 22.78
C ALA A 343 -3.38 1.02 23.15
N ILE A 344 -2.49 1.36 22.21
CA ILE A 344 -1.59 2.50 22.30
C ILE A 344 -1.79 3.35 21.04
N HIS A 345 -2.15 4.61 21.23
CA HIS A 345 -2.26 5.61 20.19
C HIS A 345 -1.05 6.53 20.28
N LEU A 346 -0.08 6.26 19.40
CA LEU A 346 1.20 6.94 19.31
C LEU A 346 1.16 7.97 18.19
N THR A 347 1.48 9.23 18.51
CA THR A 347 2.00 10.16 17.50
C THR A 347 3.52 9.96 17.43
N ASP A 348 3.96 9.28 16.39
CA ASP A 348 5.34 8.87 16.14
C ASP A 348 6.09 10.03 15.48
N ILE A 349 6.98 10.68 16.23
CA ILE A 349 7.76 11.84 15.77
C ILE A 349 9.08 11.34 15.20
N GLU A 350 9.20 11.46 13.88
CA GLU A 350 10.34 10.94 13.12
C GLU A 350 11.57 11.85 13.18
N SER A 351 11.42 13.08 13.67
CA SER A 351 12.51 14.04 13.89
C SER A 351 13.23 13.79 15.22
N SER A 352 14.56 13.87 15.22
CA SER A 352 15.37 13.90 16.44
C SER A 352 15.14 15.22 17.20
N ILE A 353 14.52 15.14 18.38
CA ILE A 353 14.24 16.27 19.27
C ILE A 353 14.76 15.92 20.67
N GLU A 354 15.51 16.83 21.28
CA GLU A 354 16.07 16.67 22.62
C GLU A 354 14.96 16.54 23.68
N CYS A 355 15.06 15.54 24.55
CA CYS A 355 14.12 15.24 25.61
C CYS A 355 14.86 14.91 26.91
N ASP A 356 14.25 15.22 28.06
CA ASP A 356 14.71 14.78 29.39
C ASP A 356 13.84 13.63 29.96
N THR A 357 12.61 13.52 29.46
CA THR A 357 11.60 12.61 29.99
C THR A 357 11.29 11.54 28.95
N PHE A 358 11.50 10.28 29.33
CA PHE A 358 11.41 9.13 28.44
C PHE A 358 10.43 8.07 28.97
N ILE A 359 9.81 7.33 28.05
CA ILE A 359 8.95 6.15 28.33
C ILE A 359 9.66 4.87 27.83
N PRO A 360 9.30 3.67 28.32
CA PRO A 360 9.81 2.42 27.75
C PRO A 360 9.37 2.26 26.29
N PRO A 361 10.11 1.49 25.47
CA PRO A 361 9.65 1.13 24.13
C PRO A 361 8.34 0.32 24.19
N ILE A 362 7.49 0.49 23.17
CA ILE A 362 6.30 -0.34 22.96
C ILE A 362 6.75 -1.78 22.72
N ASP A 363 6.23 -2.72 23.49
CA ASP A 363 6.55 -4.13 23.29
C ASP A 363 5.79 -4.70 22.09
N LEU A 364 6.46 -4.71 20.93
CA LEU A 364 5.96 -5.33 19.70
C LEU A 364 5.81 -6.86 19.79
N SER A 365 6.25 -7.49 20.89
CA SER A 365 5.85 -8.87 21.21
C SER A 365 4.36 -8.93 21.59
N MET A 366 3.83 -7.91 22.26
CA MET A 366 2.43 -7.85 22.71
C MET A 366 1.54 -6.98 21.82
N PHE A 367 2.11 -6.03 21.08
CA PHE A 367 1.36 -5.00 20.34
C PHE A 367 1.50 -5.10 18.82
N HIS A 368 0.40 -4.84 18.11
CA HIS A 368 0.30 -4.89 16.66
C HIS A 368 -0.21 -3.58 16.06
N PRO A 369 0.40 -3.05 14.98
CA PRO A 369 -0.19 -1.95 14.22
C PRO A 369 -1.57 -2.33 13.68
N TRP A 370 -2.60 -1.62 14.12
CA TRP A 370 -3.96 -1.66 13.56
C TRP A 370 -4.14 -0.62 12.45
N TYR A 371 -3.56 0.56 12.65
CA TYR A 371 -3.64 1.67 11.70
C TYR A 371 -2.35 2.52 11.79
N SER A 372 -1.90 3.03 10.65
CA SER A 372 -0.87 4.06 10.55
C SER A 372 -1.32 5.11 9.54
N SER A 373 -1.30 6.39 9.91
CA SER A 373 -1.44 7.44 8.91
C SER A 373 -0.24 7.45 7.96
N PHE A 374 -0.39 8.10 6.81
CA PHE A 374 0.76 8.60 6.06
C PHE A 374 1.48 9.67 6.91
N PRO A 375 2.80 9.83 6.75
CA PRO A 375 3.52 10.89 7.45
C PRO A 375 3.07 12.28 7.00
N VAL A 376 3.05 13.22 7.94
CA VAL A 376 2.73 14.64 7.72
C VAL A 376 3.85 15.49 8.30
N VAL A 377 4.18 16.60 7.63
CA VAL A 377 5.13 17.60 8.14
C VAL A 377 4.35 18.80 8.65
N GLU A 378 4.38 19.04 9.97
CA GLU A 378 3.83 20.25 10.59
C GLU A 378 4.97 21.00 11.29
N ASN A 379 5.08 22.31 11.06
CA ASN A 379 6.13 23.16 11.67
C ASN A 379 7.57 22.61 11.50
N GLY A 380 7.85 21.95 10.38
CA GLY A 380 9.16 21.32 10.09
C GLY A 380 9.38 19.94 10.72
N ILE A 381 8.40 19.41 11.45
CA ILE A 381 8.50 18.12 12.15
C ILE A 381 7.67 17.06 11.40
N LYS A 382 8.34 16.01 10.90
CA LYS A 382 7.69 14.84 10.29
C LYS A 382 7.14 13.94 11.39
N HIS A 383 5.85 13.61 11.34
CA HIS A 383 5.21 12.69 12.28
C HIS A 383 4.12 11.87 11.61
N SER A 384 3.72 10.76 12.25
CA SER A 384 2.59 9.93 11.84
C SER A 384 1.75 9.46 13.02
N PHE A 385 0.47 9.17 12.80
CA PHE A 385 -0.45 8.66 13.81
C PHE A 385 -0.55 7.14 13.70
N ILE A 386 -0.06 6.42 14.70
CA ILE A 386 -0.05 4.96 14.74
C ILE A 386 -0.95 4.50 15.89
N SER A 387 -1.82 3.54 15.62
CA SER A 387 -2.61 2.86 16.65
C SER A 387 -2.21 1.40 16.71
N PHE A 388 -1.73 0.97 17.87
CA PHE A 388 -1.42 -0.41 18.18
C PHE A 388 -2.55 -1.04 19.01
N VAL A 389 -2.89 -2.29 18.73
CA VAL A 389 -3.76 -3.12 19.57
C VAL A 389 -2.94 -4.18 20.29
N ARG A 390 -3.31 -4.49 21.54
CA ARG A 390 -2.79 -5.66 22.25
C ARG A 390 -3.26 -6.93 21.56
N VAL A 391 -2.34 -7.86 21.44
CA VAL A 391 -2.53 -9.23 21.02
C VAL A 391 -2.02 -10.12 22.14
N THR A 392 -2.90 -10.97 22.66
CA THR A 392 -2.49 -12.08 23.52
C THR A 392 -2.26 -13.31 22.66
N GLU A 393 -1.11 -13.96 22.86
CA GLU A 393 -0.75 -15.22 22.21
C GLU A 393 -1.27 -16.38 23.07
N SER A 394 -2.37 -17.02 22.67
CA SER A 394 -2.80 -18.26 23.34
C SER A 394 -1.88 -19.43 22.93
N ILE A 395 -1.27 -20.09 23.92
CA ILE A 395 -0.61 -21.38 23.71
C ILE A 395 -1.69 -22.45 23.76
N ALA A 396 -2.22 -22.83 22.60
CA ALA A 396 -3.08 -24.00 22.50
C ALA A 396 -2.26 -25.27 22.79
N GLU A 397 -2.54 -25.94 23.91
CA GLU A 397 -1.96 -27.25 24.23
C GLU A 397 -2.48 -28.29 23.24
N ALA A 398 -1.57 -28.89 22.47
CA ALA A 398 -1.90 -29.83 21.41
C ALA A 398 -2.09 -31.25 21.97
N ASN A 399 -3.28 -31.53 22.50
CA ASN A 399 -3.75 -32.90 22.72
C ASN A 399 -4.61 -33.34 21.53
N ASP A 400 -3.98 -33.85 20.48
CA ASP A 400 -4.66 -34.68 19.46
C ASP A 400 -3.80 -35.89 19.10
N SER A 401 -4.25 -37.05 19.54
CA SER A 401 -3.61 -38.34 19.32
C SER A 401 -4.07 -38.96 17.99
N SER A 402 -3.58 -38.43 16.87
CA SER A 402 -3.72 -39.11 15.57
C SER A 402 -2.43 -39.04 14.74
N GLY A 403 -1.79 -40.20 14.56
CA GLY A 403 -0.52 -40.30 13.86
C GLY A 403 -0.66 -40.14 12.34
N LYS A 404 -0.29 -38.98 11.81
CA LYS A 404 0.11 -38.78 10.41
C LYS A 404 1.35 -37.88 10.34
N GLU A 405 2.32 -38.29 9.54
CA GLU A 405 3.62 -37.62 9.44
C GLU A 405 3.48 -36.20 8.86
N LEU A 406 4.02 -35.23 9.59
CA LEU A 406 4.14 -33.83 9.19
C LEU A 406 5.48 -33.59 8.52
N THR A 407 5.48 -33.03 7.31
CA THR A 407 6.70 -32.54 6.66
C THR A 407 6.63 -31.02 6.45
N GLY A 408 7.40 -30.28 7.24
CA GLY A 408 7.86 -28.93 6.87
C GLY A 408 7.08 -27.74 7.44
N ASN A 409 7.49 -27.30 8.63
CA ASN A 409 7.39 -25.91 9.11
C ASN A 409 6.03 -25.41 9.64
N ASP A 410 5.28 -26.25 10.37
CA ASP A 410 4.22 -25.78 11.27
C ASP A 410 4.81 -25.02 12.46
N SER A 411 4.90 -23.70 12.33
CA SER A 411 5.02 -22.81 13.48
C SER A 411 3.81 -22.96 14.39
N LYS A 412 4.02 -23.09 15.71
CA LYS A 412 2.96 -23.09 16.74
C LYS A 412 1.87 -22.09 16.37
N LYS A 413 0.62 -22.54 16.25
CA LYS A 413 -0.54 -21.69 15.90
C LYS A 413 -0.78 -20.68 17.02
N VAL A 414 -0.21 -19.49 16.88
CA VAL A 414 -0.58 -18.31 17.66
C VAL A 414 -2.01 -17.94 17.24
N LYS A 415 -2.98 -18.14 18.14
CA LYS A 415 -4.36 -17.68 17.94
C LYS A 415 -4.58 -16.41 18.77
N PHE A 416 -5.05 -15.35 18.14
CA PHE A 416 -5.50 -14.14 18.84
C PHE A 416 -6.70 -14.51 19.74
N GLU A 417 -6.65 -14.19 21.04
CA GLU A 417 -7.80 -14.42 21.94
C GLU A 417 -8.88 -13.34 21.78
N ILE A 418 -8.48 -12.11 21.44
CA ILE A 418 -9.38 -10.99 21.24
C ILE A 418 -9.84 -10.98 19.77
N GLU A 419 -10.95 -11.68 19.50
CA GLU A 419 -11.58 -11.70 18.17
C GLU A 419 -12.46 -10.45 17.88
N ASN A 420 -12.68 -9.57 18.87
CA ASN A 420 -13.53 -8.39 18.76
C ASN A 420 -12.79 -7.11 19.19
N PHE A 421 -12.41 -6.27 18.22
CA PHE A 421 -11.68 -5.01 18.47
C PHE A 421 -12.60 -3.83 18.82
N SER A 422 -13.81 -4.09 19.32
CA SER A 422 -14.82 -3.07 19.68
C SER A 422 -14.40 -2.12 20.82
N PHE A 423 -13.35 -2.48 21.56
CA PHE A 423 -12.73 -1.60 22.55
C PHE A 423 -12.07 -0.37 21.89
N LEU A 424 -11.62 -0.46 20.64
CA LEU A 424 -11.05 0.68 19.92
C LEU A 424 -12.04 1.84 19.80
N PRO A 425 -11.58 3.10 19.80
CA PRO A 425 -12.40 4.23 19.39
C PRO A 425 -12.89 4.00 17.96
N LYS A 426 -14.18 4.23 17.69
CA LYS A 426 -14.81 3.95 16.38
C LYS A 426 -14.01 4.55 15.22
N MET A 427 -13.54 5.79 15.38
CA MET A 427 -12.70 6.52 14.40
C MET A 427 -11.33 5.90 14.12
N ILE A 428 -10.85 4.96 14.94
CA ILE A 428 -9.61 4.18 14.73
C ILE A 428 -9.95 2.80 14.17
N PHE A 429 -10.98 2.15 14.71
CA PHE A 429 -11.49 0.87 14.21
C PHE A 429 -11.81 0.95 12.70
N GLU A 430 -12.60 1.95 12.28
CA GLU A 430 -13.02 2.16 10.89
C GLU A 430 -11.87 2.60 9.95
N ARG A 431 -10.68 2.92 10.46
CA ARG A 431 -9.50 3.30 9.66
C ARG A 431 -8.61 2.12 9.25
N HIS A 432 -8.92 0.88 9.65
CA HIS A 432 -8.16 -0.28 9.20
C HIS A 432 -8.19 -0.39 7.67
N GLU A 433 -7.02 -0.47 7.03
CA GLU A 433 -6.89 -0.26 5.57
C GLU A 433 -7.64 -1.31 4.73
N GLU A 434 -7.85 -2.52 5.27
CA GLU A 434 -8.70 -3.57 4.66
C GLU A 434 -10.15 -3.11 4.40
N TYR A 435 -10.67 -2.13 5.15
CA TYR A 435 -12.00 -1.56 4.87
C TYR A 435 -12.09 -0.87 3.51
N GLN A 436 -10.98 -0.42 2.89
CA GLN A 436 -11.01 0.10 1.52
C GLN A 436 -11.49 -0.97 0.53
N TYR A 437 -10.97 -2.19 0.66
CA TYR A 437 -11.38 -3.34 -0.15
C TYR A 437 -12.83 -3.75 0.16
N LEU A 438 -13.19 -3.89 1.45
CA LEU A 438 -14.52 -4.34 1.85
C LEU A 438 -15.62 -3.34 1.45
N ASN A 439 -15.37 -2.05 1.62
CA ASN A 439 -16.31 -0.99 1.22
C ASN A 439 -16.46 -0.93 -0.30
N LEU A 440 -15.37 -1.12 -1.07
CA LEU A 440 -15.43 -1.18 -2.53
C LEU A 440 -16.21 -2.42 -3.02
N VAL A 441 -16.00 -3.59 -2.41
CA VAL A 441 -16.82 -4.79 -2.68
C VAL A 441 -18.30 -4.53 -2.41
N GLN A 442 -18.62 -3.96 -1.24
CA GLN A 442 -19.99 -3.63 -0.85
C GLN A 442 -20.65 -2.64 -1.84
N ASP A 443 -19.92 -1.61 -2.24
CA ASP A 443 -20.38 -0.57 -3.17
C ASP A 443 -20.55 -1.11 -4.61
N ILE A 444 -19.69 -2.03 -5.06
CA ILE A 444 -19.87 -2.73 -6.34
C ILE A 444 -21.12 -3.61 -6.29
N ILE A 445 -21.32 -4.41 -5.23
CA ILE A 445 -22.51 -5.29 -5.11
C ILE A 445 -23.81 -4.48 -5.06
N ARG A 446 -23.84 -3.36 -4.32
CA ARG A 446 -25.05 -2.53 -4.16
C ARG A 446 -25.33 -1.62 -5.35
N ASN A 447 -24.31 -0.95 -5.88
CA ASN A 447 -24.44 0.20 -6.78
C ASN A 447 -23.72 0.01 -8.13
N GLY A 448 -23.12 -1.16 -8.40
CA GLY A 448 -22.42 -1.43 -9.64
C GLY A 448 -23.35 -1.73 -10.82
N ALA A 449 -22.88 -1.46 -12.03
CA ALA A 449 -23.57 -1.81 -13.26
C ALA A 449 -23.50 -3.33 -13.50
N LYS A 450 -24.67 -3.96 -13.67
CA LYS A 450 -24.78 -5.35 -14.13
C LYS A 450 -24.28 -5.43 -15.57
N LYS A 451 -23.29 -6.26 -15.83
CA LYS A 451 -22.75 -6.54 -17.17
C LYS A 451 -22.84 -8.03 -17.49
N ASN A 452 -22.79 -8.34 -18.78
CA ASN A 452 -22.40 -9.66 -19.27
C ASN A 452 -20.88 -9.62 -19.48
N ASP A 453 -20.22 -10.77 -19.41
CA ASP A 453 -18.76 -10.90 -19.55
C ASP A 453 -18.39 -11.95 -20.60
N ARG A 454 -17.09 -12.14 -20.82
CA ARG A 454 -16.55 -13.13 -21.77
C ARG A 454 -16.69 -14.59 -21.30
N THR A 455 -17.04 -14.84 -20.03
CA THR A 455 -17.09 -16.19 -19.43
C THR A 455 -18.52 -16.72 -19.37
N GLY A 456 -19.51 -15.87 -19.65
CA GLY A 456 -20.94 -16.19 -19.52
C GLY A 456 -21.48 -16.09 -18.09
N THR A 457 -20.62 -15.87 -17.09
CA THR A 457 -21.02 -15.77 -15.67
C THR A 457 -21.81 -14.50 -15.39
N GLY A 458 -21.40 -13.40 -16.03
CA GLY A 458 -21.89 -12.06 -15.76
C GLY A 458 -21.33 -11.47 -14.47
N THR A 459 -21.19 -10.15 -14.48
CA THR A 459 -20.61 -9.38 -13.36
C THR A 459 -21.52 -8.26 -12.89
N VAL A 460 -21.20 -7.73 -11.71
CA VAL A 460 -21.59 -6.40 -11.25
C VAL A 460 -20.30 -5.60 -11.12
N SER A 461 -20.25 -4.37 -11.65
CA SER A 461 -18.98 -3.66 -11.87
C SER A 461 -19.05 -2.15 -11.68
N LYS A 462 -17.91 -1.54 -11.34
CA LYS A 462 -17.68 -0.09 -11.39
C LYS A 462 -16.42 0.22 -12.20
N PHE A 463 -16.36 1.43 -12.75
CA PHE A 463 -15.25 1.89 -13.57
C PHE A 463 -14.52 3.06 -12.90
N GLY A 464 -13.21 2.96 -12.75
CA GLY A 464 -12.38 3.95 -12.08
C GLY A 464 -12.48 3.85 -10.56
N CYS A 465 -11.66 3.02 -9.94
CA CYS A 465 -11.59 2.85 -8.49
C CYS A 465 -10.14 2.94 -8.00
N GLN A 466 -9.92 3.26 -6.72
CA GLN A 466 -8.58 3.36 -6.13
C GLN A 466 -8.58 2.88 -4.68
N MET A 467 -7.48 2.26 -4.25
CA MET A 467 -7.15 1.95 -2.85
C MET A 467 -5.68 2.30 -2.60
N ARG A 468 -5.30 2.66 -1.37
CA ARG A 468 -3.91 2.97 -0.98
C ARG A 468 -3.55 2.30 0.34
N PHE A 469 -2.43 1.58 0.37
CA PHE A 469 -1.97 0.80 1.52
C PHE A 469 -0.58 1.27 1.98
N ASN A 470 -0.36 1.32 3.29
CA ASN A 470 0.87 1.81 3.91
C ASN A 470 1.83 0.64 4.22
N LEU A 471 3.01 0.63 3.61
CA LEU A 471 3.97 -0.48 3.72
C LEU A 471 5.01 -0.31 4.84
N ARG A 472 5.00 0.83 5.55
CA ARG A 472 6.06 1.20 6.53
C ARG A 472 6.08 0.35 7.80
N ARG A 473 4.93 -0.21 8.20
CA ARG A 473 4.75 -0.84 9.53
C ARG A 473 4.10 -2.23 9.49
N ASN A 474 3.33 -2.54 8.45
CA ASN A 474 2.66 -3.83 8.24
C ASN A 474 2.68 -4.18 6.74
N PHE A 475 2.10 -5.33 6.38
CA PHE A 475 2.01 -5.80 5.01
C PHE A 475 0.57 -6.11 4.63
N PRO A 476 -0.02 -5.47 3.59
CA PRO A 476 -1.44 -5.53 3.29
C PRO A 476 -1.85 -6.88 2.66
N LEU A 477 -1.96 -7.89 3.50
CA LEU A 477 -2.46 -9.22 3.17
C LEU A 477 -3.77 -9.45 3.92
N LEU A 478 -4.87 -9.53 3.17
CA LEU A 478 -6.23 -9.53 3.73
C LEU A 478 -6.43 -10.59 4.81
N THR A 479 -7.18 -10.22 5.84
CA THR A 479 -7.43 -11.03 7.04
C THR A 479 -8.86 -11.55 7.10
N THR A 480 -9.83 -10.88 6.48
CA THR A 480 -11.24 -11.33 6.41
C THR A 480 -11.43 -12.63 5.60
N LYS A 481 -10.43 -13.04 4.82
CA LYS A 481 -10.26 -14.40 4.29
C LYS A 481 -8.78 -14.73 4.17
N ARG A 482 -8.43 -16.01 4.28
CA ARG A 482 -7.07 -16.50 4.02
C ARG A 482 -6.69 -16.34 2.55
N VAL A 483 -5.68 -15.52 2.27
CA VAL A 483 -5.06 -15.33 0.95
C VAL A 483 -3.95 -16.37 0.75
N PHE A 484 -3.77 -16.85 -0.49
CA PHE A 484 -2.78 -17.88 -0.83
C PHE A 484 -1.36 -17.30 -0.97
N TRP A 485 -0.77 -16.88 0.15
CA TRP A 485 0.56 -16.25 0.22
C TRP A 485 1.66 -16.98 -0.57
N ARG A 486 1.74 -18.31 -0.47
CA ARG A 486 2.74 -19.09 -1.21
C ARG A 486 2.58 -18.94 -2.72
N GLY A 487 1.35 -18.87 -3.23
CA GLY A 487 1.07 -18.58 -4.63
C GLY A 487 1.54 -17.17 -5.02
N VAL A 488 1.24 -16.16 -4.20
CA VAL A 488 1.68 -14.75 -4.43
C VAL A 488 3.20 -14.67 -4.57
N LEU A 489 3.92 -15.29 -3.65
CA LEU A 489 5.38 -15.25 -3.62
C LEU A 489 6.01 -16.03 -4.79
N GLU A 490 5.54 -17.25 -5.05
CA GLU A 490 6.10 -18.08 -6.14
C GLU A 490 5.78 -17.51 -7.53
N GLU A 491 4.59 -16.91 -7.73
CA GLU A 491 4.24 -16.20 -8.97
C GLU A 491 5.10 -14.95 -9.17
N LEU A 492 5.30 -14.14 -8.12
CA LEU A 492 6.11 -12.93 -8.25
C LEU A 492 7.58 -13.26 -8.59
N LEU A 493 8.16 -14.28 -7.96
CA LEU A 493 9.52 -14.74 -8.29
C LEU A 493 9.58 -15.32 -9.72
N TRP A 494 8.51 -15.98 -10.17
CA TRP A 494 8.39 -16.46 -11.56
C TRP A 494 8.34 -15.29 -12.56
N PHE A 495 7.58 -14.23 -12.28
CA PHE A 495 7.59 -13.00 -13.09
C PHE A 495 8.95 -12.30 -13.11
N ILE A 496 9.60 -12.14 -11.95
CA ILE A 496 10.93 -11.51 -11.85
C ILE A 496 11.95 -12.31 -12.68
N SER A 497 11.90 -13.64 -12.64
CA SER A 497 12.77 -14.50 -13.47
C SER A 497 12.52 -14.42 -14.99
N GLY A 498 11.51 -13.68 -15.45
CA GLY A 498 11.11 -13.61 -16.85
C GLY A 498 10.54 -14.90 -17.43
N SER A 499 10.20 -15.88 -16.58
CA SER A 499 9.75 -17.19 -17.02
C SER A 499 8.29 -17.16 -17.49
N THR A 500 8.02 -17.86 -18.60
CA THR A 500 6.68 -18.02 -19.20
C THR A 500 6.17 -19.46 -19.13
N ASN A 501 6.96 -20.38 -18.57
CA ASN A 501 6.61 -21.79 -18.44
C ASN A 501 5.80 -22.04 -17.15
N ALA A 502 4.48 -22.15 -17.28
CA ALA A 502 3.58 -22.45 -16.15
C ALA A 502 3.88 -23.79 -15.43
N LYS A 503 4.59 -24.73 -16.07
CA LYS A 503 5.00 -25.98 -15.41
C LYS A 503 5.90 -25.74 -14.20
N VAL A 504 6.71 -24.67 -14.21
CA VAL A 504 7.55 -24.28 -13.07
C VAL A 504 6.71 -23.98 -11.82
N LEU A 505 5.48 -23.49 -12.00
CA LEU A 505 4.52 -23.28 -10.92
C LEU A 505 3.80 -24.60 -10.57
N GLN A 506 3.38 -25.39 -11.55
CA GLN A 506 2.71 -26.69 -11.36
C GLN A 506 3.58 -27.70 -10.60
N GLU A 507 4.88 -27.79 -10.92
CA GLU A 507 5.87 -28.64 -10.23
C GLU A 507 6.05 -28.26 -8.75
N LYS A 508 5.70 -27.02 -8.38
CA LYS A 508 5.66 -26.53 -7.00
C LYS A 508 4.29 -26.70 -6.33
N GLY A 509 3.28 -27.18 -7.04
CA GLY A 509 1.89 -27.29 -6.59
C GLY A 509 1.08 -25.98 -6.69
N ILE A 510 1.47 -25.06 -7.58
CA ILE A 510 0.82 -23.76 -7.79
C ILE A 510 0.07 -23.79 -9.12
N HIS A 511 -1.26 -23.88 -9.05
CA HIS A 511 -2.16 -24.17 -10.19
C HIS A 511 -2.94 -22.95 -10.71
N ILE A 512 -2.57 -21.73 -10.30
CA ILE A 512 -3.35 -20.50 -10.59
C ILE A 512 -3.37 -20.11 -12.07
N TRP A 513 -2.44 -20.61 -12.88
CA TRP A 513 -2.37 -20.38 -14.33
C TRP A 513 -2.98 -21.51 -15.17
N ASP A 514 -3.38 -22.64 -14.58
CA ASP A 514 -3.77 -23.85 -15.31
C ASP A 514 -4.96 -23.62 -16.26
N GLY A 515 -5.94 -22.82 -15.84
CA GLY A 515 -7.10 -22.45 -16.67
C GLY A 515 -6.77 -21.61 -17.91
N ASN A 516 -5.62 -20.92 -17.92
CA ASN A 516 -5.17 -20.06 -19.02
C ASN A 516 -3.96 -20.65 -19.78
N ALA A 517 -3.30 -21.69 -19.26
CA ALA A 517 -2.09 -22.29 -19.82
C ALA A 517 -2.37 -23.54 -20.69
N SER A 518 -3.62 -23.76 -21.11
CA SER A 518 -4.00 -24.96 -21.86
C SER A 518 -3.40 -24.98 -23.28
N ARG A 519 -3.05 -26.18 -23.77
CA ARG A 519 -2.30 -26.34 -25.03
C ARG A 519 -3.03 -25.76 -26.26
N GLN A 520 -4.36 -25.71 -26.25
CA GLN A 520 -5.17 -25.10 -27.30
C GLN A 520 -4.92 -23.58 -27.48
N TYR A 521 -4.34 -22.90 -26.49
CA TYR A 521 -4.10 -21.44 -26.55
C TYR A 521 -2.69 -21.08 -27.07
N LEU A 522 -1.71 -21.98 -26.96
CA LEU A 522 -0.29 -21.63 -27.06
C LEU A 522 0.34 -21.77 -28.46
N ASP A 523 -0.39 -22.30 -29.44
CA ASP A 523 0.15 -22.66 -30.74
C ASP A 523 0.35 -21.45 -31.70
N ARG A 524 1.36 -20.57 -31.43
CA ARG A 524 2.19 -19.87 -32.47
C ARG A 524 3.30 -18.86 -32.03
N TYR A 525 4.08 -19.07 -30.97
CA TYR A 525 5.34 -18.30 -30.75
C TYR A 525 6.49 -19.20 -30.30
N THR A 526 7.74 -18.75 -30.50
CA THR A 526 8.96 -19.60 -30.65
C THR A 526 8.99 -20.82 -29.74
N ASP A 527 9.07 -20.64 -28.41
CA ASP A 527 8.35 -21.38 -27.36
C ASP A 527 8.84 -20.93 -25.95
N MET A 528 8.36 -21.58 -24.89
CA MET A 528 8.77 -21.35 -23.49
C MET A 528 10.12 -21.99 -23.10
N HIS A 529 10.84 -22.59 -24.04
CA HIS A 529 12.10 -23.33 -23.83
C HIS A 529 13.31 -22.66 -24.48
N ALA A 530 13.13 -21.77 -25.46
CA ALA A 530 14.21 -20.99 -26.00
C ALA A 530 14.92 -20.16 -24.91
N ASP A 531 16.21 -19.87 -25.08
CA ASP A 531 16.89 -18.92 -24.20
C ASP A 531 16.46 -17.49 -24.58
N TYR A 532 15.88 -16.81 -23.61
CA TYR A 532 15.44 -15.44 -23.78
C TYR A 532 16.62 -14.45 -23.68
N VAL A 533 17.82 -14.88 -23.25
CA VAL A 533 19.11 -14.16 -23.43
C VAL A 533 19.56 -14.17 -24.90
N GLY A 534 20.11 -13.13 -25.53
CA GLY A 534 20.24 -11.72 -25.12
C GLY A 534 19.53 -10.76 -26.10
N LYS A 535 18.38 -10.16 -25.73
CA LYS A 535 17.44 -9.40 -26.58
C LYS A 535 16.50 -8.51 -25.71
N GLY A 536 15.55 -7.78 -26.32
CA GLY A 536 14.49 -7.02 -25.61
C GLY A 536 14.99 -5.83 -24.78
N PHE A 537 14.22 -5.43 -23.75
CA PHE A 537 14.56 -4.31 -22.86
C PHE A 537 14.16 -4.63 -21.42
N ASP A 538 15.14 -4.79 -20.52
CA ASP A 538 14.87 -5.11 -19.12
C ASP A 538 14.36 -3.90 -18.33
N GLN A 539 13.03 -3.75 -18.31
CA GLN A 539 12.34 -2.70 -17.56
C GLN A 539 12.55 -2.81 -16.05
N LEU A 540 12.77 -4.00 -15.49
CA LEU A 540 12.94 -4.16 -14.04
C LEU A 540 14.32 -3.66 -13.60
N MET A 541 15.35 -4.00 -14.37
CA MET A 541 16.70 -3.48 -14.16
C MET A 541 16.80 -1.98 -14.46
N ASP A 542 16.13 -1.45 -15.48
CA ASP A 542 16.04 0.00 -15.73
C ASP A 542 15.31 0.75 -14.60
N VAL A 543 14.23 0.18 -14.05
CA VAL A 543 13.56 0.70 -12.85
C VAL A 543 14.50 0.73 -11.64
N ILE A 544 15.23 -0.36 -11.38
CA ILE A 544 16.18 -0.44 -10.26
C ILE A 544 17.35 0.55 -10.45
N ASP A 545 17.88 0.67 -11.67
CA ASP A 545 18.96 1.62 -12.00
C ASP A 545 18.51 3.07 -11.78
N LYS A 546 17.35 3.46 -12.31
CA LYS A 546 16.78 4.80 -12.10
C LYS A 546 16.52 5.08 -10.62
N ILE A 547 15.97 4.14 -9.85
CA ILE A 547 15.75 4.34 -8.42
C ILE A 547 17.07 4.61 -7.68
N LYS A 548 18.17 3.97 -8.09
CA LYS A 548 19.51 4.15 -7.49
C LYS A 548 20.23 5.41 -7.95
N ASN A 549 20.13 5.74 -9.24
CA ASN A 549 21.00 6.71 -9.90
C ASN A 549 20.28 8.00 -10.35
N ASN A 550 18.96 7.99 -10.47
CA ASN A 550 18.11 9.12 -10.87
C ASN A 550 16.71 9.05 -10.21
N PRO A 551 16.62 9.05 -8.86
CA PRO A 551 15.38 8.78 -8.13
C PRO A 551 14.24 9.78 -8.41
N ASP A 552 14.57 11.01 -8.82
CA ASP A 552 13.61 12.05 -9.20
C ASP A 552 13.01 11.86 -10.62
N ASP A 553 13.41 10.82 -11.36
CA ASP A 553 12.86 10.53 -12.68
C ASP A 553 11.35 10.23 -12.59
N ARG A 554 10.58 10.92 -13.43
CA ARG A 554 9.13 10.73 -13.53
C ARG A 554 8.74 9.56 -14.46
N ARG A 555 9.73 8.81 -14.94
CA ARG A 555 9.63 7.72 -15.92
C ARG A 555 10.15 6.37 -15.37
N ILE A 556 10.11 6.20 -14.05
CA ILE A 556 10.36 4.92 -13.39
C ILE A 556 9.09 4.06 -13.52
N ILE A 557 8.95 3.39 -14.67
CA ILE A 557 7.72 2.71 -15.10
C ILE A 557 8.05 1.30 -15.59
N LEU A 558 7.25 0.33 -15.15
CA LEU A 558 7.23 -1.05 -15.62
C LEU A 558 5.89 -1.32 -16.33
N SER A 559 5.89 -1.72 -17.61
CA SER A 559 4.68 -2.01 -18.39
C SER A 559 4.67 -3.43 -18.97
N ALA A 560 3.62 -4.18 -18.68
CA ALA A 560 3.33 -5.46 -19.32
C ALA A 560 2.49 -5.30 -20.62
N TRP A 561 1.92 -4.12 -20.85
CA TRP A 561 1.01 -3.90 -21.99
C TRP A 561 1.75 -3.63 -23.29
N ASN A 562 1.94 -4.67 -24.11
CA ASN A 562 2.53 -4.56 -25.44
C ASN A 562 1.46 -4.76 -26.55
N PRO A 563 0.99 -3.70 -27.25
CA PRO A 563 -0.03 -3.78 -28.28
C PRO A 563 0.26 -4.72 -29.45
N THR A 564 1.51 -4.91 -29.85
CA THR A 564 1.87 -5.85 -30.94
C THR A 564 1.67 -7.30 -30.53
N ASP A 565 1.71 -7.56 -29.22
CA ASP A 565 1.84 -8.89 -28.65
C ASP A 565 0.58 -9.36 -27.91
N LEU A 566 -0.45 -8.51 -27.79
CA LEU A 566 -1.74 -8.87 -27.16
C LEU A 566 -2.42 -10.09 -27.80
N LYS A 567 -2.23 -10.32 -29.11
CA LYS A 567 -2.76 -11.49 -29.85
C LYS A 567 -1.92 -12.77 -29.65
N LYS A 568 -0.81 -12.67 -28.93
CA LYS A 568 0.16 -13.75 -28.64
C LYS A 568 0.02 -14.27 -27.22
N MET A 569 -0.46 -13.42 -26.32
CA MET A 569 -0.57 -13.69 -24.89
C MET A 569 -1.73 -14.63 -24.59
N ALA A 570 -1.49 -15.62 -23.73
CA ALA A 570 -2.52 -16.53 -23.24
C ALA A 570 -3.69 -15.82 -22.55
N LEU A 571 -3.41 -14.68 -21.92
CA LEU A 571 -4.39 -13.72 -21.45
C LEU A 571 -3.75 -12.32 -21.50
N PRO A 572 -4.38 -11.30 -22.10
CA PRO A 572 -3.87 -9.93 -22.03
C PRO A 572 -3.71 -9.48 -20.57
N PRO A 573 -2.59 -8.84 -20.17
CA PRO A 573 -2.27 -8.62 -18.76
C PRO A 573 -3.33 -7.77 -18.07
N CYS A 574 -3.72 -8.17 -16.86
CA CYS A 574 -4.73 -7.45 -16.07
C CYS A 574 -4.11 -6.24 -15.37
N HIS A 575 -2.99 -6.42 -14.70
CA HIS A 575 -2.12 -5.39 -14.15
C HIS A 575 -1.20 -4.91 -15.28
N MET A 576 -1.52 -3.76 -15.88
CA MET A 576 -0.93 -3.31 -17.15
C MET A 576 0.41 -2.62 -16.96
N PHE A 577 0.52 -1.74 -15.96
CA PHE A 577 1.74 -1.01 -15.67
C PHE A 577 1.80 -0.62 -14.19
N ALA A 578 3.01 -0.45 -13.69
CA ALA A 578 3.31 0.13 -12.39
C ALA A 578 4.27 1.30 -12.56
N GLN A 579 4.04 2.39 -11.85
CA GLN A 579 4.92 3.54 -11.73
C GLN A 579 5.46 3.59 -10.31
N PHE A 580 6.77 3.81 -10.17
CA PHE A 580 7.42 3.98 -8.89
C PHE A 580 7.72 5.45 -8.61
N TYR A 581 7.83 5.79 -7.34
CA TYR A 581 8.12 7.14 -6.86
C TYR A 581 9.00 7.08 -5.63
N VAL A 582 10.11 7.83 -5.63
CA VAL A 582 11.04 7.94 -4.50
C VAL A 582 10.83 9.29 -3.84
N GLU A 583 10.65 9.30 -2.52
CA GLU A 583 10.52 10.52 -1.72
C GLU A 583 11.03 10.27 -0.30
N ASN A 584 11.85 11.17 0.25
CA ASN A 584 12.32 11.12 1.65
C ASN A 584 12.98 9.78 2.09
N GLY A 585 13.64 9.06 1.16
CA GLY A 585 14.24 7.75 1.42
C GLY A 585 13.25 6.58 1.39
N GLU A 586 12.01 6.82 0.96
CA GLU A 586 10.94 5.83 0.83
C GLU A 586 10.63 5.57 -0.65
N LEU A 587 10.30 4.32 -1.00
CA LEU A 587 9.85 3.90 -2.33
C LEU A 587 8.35 3.55 -2.30
N SER A 588 7.57 4.25 -3.12
CA SER A 588 6.15 3.96 -3.35
C SER A 588 5.89 3.42 -4.75
N CYS A 589 4.78 2.68 -4.92
CA CYS A 589 4.36 2.10 -6.19
C CYS A 589 2.87 2.38 -6.46
N GLN A 590 2.55 2.89 -7.65
CA GLN A 590 1.19 2.97 -8.17
C GLN A 590 1.00 1.98 -9.31
N MET A 591 0.12 0.99 -9.16
CA MET A 591 -0.18 -0.01 -10.19
C MET A 591 -1.57 0.20 -10.79
N TYR A 592 -1.66 0.18 -12.12
CA TYR A 592 -2.92 0.24 -12.86
C TYR A 592 -3.37 -1.14 -13.35
N GLN A 593 -4.55 -1.57 -12.89
CA GLN A 593 -5.19 -2.82 -13.28
C GLN A 593 -6.45 -2.55 -14.11
N ARG A 594 -6.43 -2.84 -15.41
CA ARG A 594 -7.57 -2.59 -16.32
C ARG A 594 -8.84 -3.39 -15.97
N SER A 595 -8.68 -4.54 -15.34
CA SER A 595 -9.74 -5.50 -15.07
C SER A 595 -9.40 -6.27 -13.80
N ALA A 596 -10.27 -6.17 -12.81
CA ALA A 596 -9.98 -6.56 -11.43
C ALA A 596 -11.14 -7.36 -10.85
N ASP A 597 -10.96 -8.68 -10.78
CA ASP A 597 -11.83 -9.56 -10.03
C ASP A 597 -11.63 -9.29 -8.53
N MET A 598 -12.64 -8.66 -7.92
CA MET A 598 -12.64 -8.35 -6.50
C MET A 598 -12.73 -9.61 -5.62
N GLY A 599 -13.25 -10.73 -6.15
CA GLY A 599 -13.38 -12.01 -5.46
C GLY A 599 -12.03 -12.68 -5.22
N LEU A 600 -11.31 -12.99 -6.31
CA LEU A 600 -10.04 -13.73 -6.26
C LEU A 600 -8.80 -12.89 -6.55
N GLY A 601 -8.82 -12.10 -7.63
CA GLY A 601 -7.64 -11.42 -8.16
C GLY A 601 -7.11 -10.30 -7.27
N VAL A 602 -7.96 -9.35 -6.88
CA VAL A 602 -7.55 -8.14 -6.14
C VAL A 602 -6.80 -8.43 -4.83
N PRO A 603 -7.27 -9.34 -3.93
CA PRO A 603 -6.50 -9.72 -2.73
C PRO A 603 -5.09 -10.25 -3.04
N PHE A 604 -4.92 -10.94 -4.17
CA PHE A 604 -3.65 -11.46 -4.64
C PHE A 604 -2.77 -10.34 -5.23
N ASN A 605 -3.36 -9.46 -6.05
CA ASN A 605 -2.64 -8.36 -6.70
C ASN A 605 -2.16 -7.29 -5.70
N ILE A 606 -2.93 -7.00 -4.64
CA ILE A 606 -2.51 -6.11 -3.55
C ILE A 606 -1.23 -6.64 -2.89
N ALA A 607 -1.23 -7.92 -2.49
CA ALA A 607 -0.07 -8.55 -1.87
C ALA A 607 1.12 -8.64 -2.83
N SER A 608 0.90 -9.00 -4.10
CA SER A 608 1.97 -9.15 -5.10
C SER A 608 2.73 -7.84 -5.36
N TYR A 609 2.03 -6.74 -5.65
CA TYR A 609 2.70 -5.46 -5.90
C TYR A 609 3.22 -4.77 -4.64
N SER A 610 2.60 -4.98 -3.48
CA SER A 610 3.17 -4.57 -2.20
C SER A 610 4.51 -5.29 -1.93
N LEU A 611 4.57 -6.59 -2.20
CA LEU A 611 5.79 -7.39 -2.06
C LEU A 611 6.87 -6.93 -3.04
N LEU A 612 6.54 -6.71 -4.31
CA LEU A 612 7.47 -6.17 -5.31
C LEU A 612 8.04 -4.82 -4.88
N THR A 613 7.21 -3.93 -4.33
CA THR A 613 7.63 -2.63 -3.81
C THR A 613 8.62 -2.81 -2.65
N CYS A 614 8.35 -3.70 -1.69
CA CYS A 614 9.27 -3.98 -0.59
C CYS A 614 10.59 -4.61 -1.06
N MET A 615 10.56 -5.48 -2.08
CA MET A 615 11.76 -6.10 -2.65
C MET A 615 12.63 -5.06 -3.37
N ILE A 616 12.05 -4.21 -4.21
CA ILE A 616 12.76 -3.14 -4.93
C ILE A 616 13.33 -2.12 -3.92
N ALA A 617 12.55 -1.74 -2.90
CA ALA A 617 13.03 -0.85 -1.84
C ALA A 617 14.29 -1.42 -1.16
N GLN A 618 14.28 -2.70 -0.76
CA GLN A 618 15.42 -3.32 -0.08
C GLN A 618 16.69 -3.40 -0.94
N VAL A 619 16.58 -3.72 -2.24
CA VAL A 619 17.74 -3.81 -3.14
C VAL A 619 18.26 -2.42 -3.55
N CYS A 620 17.48 -1.37 -3.34
CA CYS A 620 17.85 0.04 -3.55
C CYS A 620 18.20 0.79 -2.26
N ASP A 621 18.31 0.10 -1.12
CA ASP A 621 18.60 0.69 0.19
C ASP A 621 17.58 1.78 0.64
N LEU A 622 16.33 1.66 0.19
CA LEU A 622 15.19 2.51 0.55
C LEU A 622 14.23 1.79 1.51
N SER A 623 13.40 2.57 2.20
CA SER A 623 12.27 2.03 2.99
C SER A 623 11.01 1.85 2.12
N PRO A 624 10.15 0.86 2.38
CA PRO A 624 8.85 0.77 1.71
C PRO A 624 7.93 1.93 2.13
N GLY A 625 7.40 2.68 1.16
CA GLY A 625 6.43 3.76 1.35
C GLY A 625 5.00 3.25 1.22
N ASP A 626 4.35 3.56 0.09
CA ASP A 626 2.95 3.22 -0.17
C ASP A 626 2.75 2.33 -1.40
N PHE A 627 1.70 1.50 -1.36
CA PHE A 627 1.15 0.85 -2.54
C PHE A 627 -0.21 1.45 -2.91
N VAL A 628 -0.34 2.03 -4.10
CA VAL A 628 -1.58 2.57 -4.66
C VAL A 628 -2.10 1.63 -5.76
N HIS A 629 -3.29 1.09 -5.56
CA HIS A 629 -3.96 0.21 -6.52
C HIS A 629 -5.01 1.01 -7.28
N VAL A 630 -4.74 1.36 -8.53
CA VAL A 630 -5.68 2.03 -9.44
C VAL A 630 -6.35 0.97 -10.31
N ILE A 631 -7.68 0.98 -10.38
CA ILE A 631 -8.47 -0.04 -11.05
C ILE A 631 -9.34 0.60 -12.15
N GLY A 632 -9.27 0.03 -13.35
CA GLY A 632 -10.17 0.29 -14.47
C GLY A 632 -11.55 -0.30 -14.20
N ASP A 633 -11.83 -1.49 -14.73
CA ASP A 633 -13.06 -2.24 -14.44
C ASP A 633 -12.90 -3.08 -13.16
N ALA A 634 -13.45 -2.59 -12.06
CA ALA A 634 -13.56 -3.31 -10.78
C ALA A 634 -14.86 -4.12 -10.78
N HIS A 635 -14.79 -5.45 -10.67
CA HIS A 635 -15.98 -6.29 -10.78
C HIS A 635 -16.05 -7.44 -9.78
N VAL A 636 -17.30 -7.80 -9.48
CA VAL A 636 -17.67 -9.01 -8.74
C VAL A 636 -18.42 -9.93 -9.70
N TYR A 637 -17.97 -11.17 -9.85
CA TYR A 637 -18.74 -12.20 -10.56
C TYR A 637 -20.01 -12.53 -9.78
N ARG A 638 -21.13 -12.76 -10.48
CA ARG A 638 -22.42 -13.07 -9.83
C ARG A 638 -22.33 -14.31 -8.91
N THR A 639 -21.49 -15.28 -9.28
CA THR A 639 -21.18 -16.49 -8.50
C THR A 639 -20.35 -16.26 -7.24
N HIS A 640 -19.81 -15.06 -7.01
CA HIS A 640 -19.02 -14.71 -5.82
C HIS A 640 -19.77 -13.83 -4.82
N VAL A 641 -20.98 -13.35 -5.16
CA VAL A 641 -21.71 -12.38 -4.32
C VAL A 641 -21.97 -12.92 -2.91
N GLU A 642 -22.49 -14.14 -2.78
CA GLU A 642 -22.77 -14.77 -1.48
C GLU A 642 -21.49 -14.97 -0.64
N ALA A 643 -20.41 -15.47 -1.26
CA ALA A 643 -19.11 -15.64 -0.62
C ALA A 643 -18.50 -14.31 -0.14
N LEU A 644 -18.70 -13.22 -0.89
CA LEU A 644 -18.27 -11.88 -0.51
C LEU A 644 -19.18 -11.27 0.56
N GLU A 645 -20.47 -11.56 0.58
CA GLU A 645 -21.36 -11.20 1.68
C GLU A 645 -21.02 -11.93 2.98
N GLU A 646 -20.57 -13.19 2.91
CA GLU A 646 -19.97 -13.90 4.05
C GLU A 646 -18.68 -13.20 4.50
N GLN A 647 -17.78 -12.85 3.56
CA GLN A 647 -16.53 -12.15 3.87
C GLN A 647 -16.79 -10.80 4.57
N MET A 648 -17.77 -10.02 4.12
CA MET A 648 -18.10 -8.71 4.69
C MET A 648 -18.70 -8.77 6.11
N ARG A 649 -19.13 -9.95 6.59
CA ARG A 649 -19.56 -10.14 7.99
C ARG A 649 -18.40 -10.38 8.95
N LYS A 650 -17.21 -10.69 8.44
CA LYS A 650 -16.00 -10.95 9.24
C LYS A 650 -15.28 -9.63 9.53
N GLN A 651 -14.97 -9.35 10.79
CA GLN A 651 -14.16 -8.19 11.15
C GLN A 651 -12.70 -8.38 10.68
N PRO A 652 -12.04 -7.36 10.13
CA PRO A 652 -10.59 -7.38 9.93
C PRO A 652 -9.84 -7.63 11.24
N LYS A 653 -8.69 -8.28 11.11
CA LYS A 653 -7.66 -8.41 12.14
C LYS A 653 -6.43 -7.60 11.69
N PRO A 654 -5.48 -7.27 12.59
CA PRO A 654 -4.25 -6.60 12.21
C PRO A 654 -3.55 -7.28 11.03
N PHE A 655 -3.10 -6.50 10.06
CA PHE A 655 -2.27 -7.00 8.97
C PHE A 655 -0.96 -7.63 9.49
N PRO A 656 -0.44 -8.68 8.82
CA PRO A 656 0.80 -9.33 9.22
C PRO A 656 2.02 -8.41 9.01
N ILE A 657 3.14 -8.77 9.64
CA ILE A 657 4.42 -8.10 9.41
C ILE A 657 5.24 -8.96 8.43
N LEU A 658 5.63 -8.38 7.30
CA LEU A 658 6.57 -9.02 6.37
C LEU A 658 8.01 -8.83 6.88
N LYS A 659 8.75 -9.92 7.03
CA LYS A 659 10.21 -9.90 7.19
C LYS A 659 10.86 -10.48 5.94
N ILE A 660 11.79 -9.72 5.36
CA ILE A 660 12.61 -10.11 4.21
C ILE A 660 14.05 -10.35 4.71
N ASN A 661 14.77 -11.29 4.12
CA ASN A 661 16.18 -11.55 4.42
C ASN A 661 17.04 -10.31 4.06
N PRO A 662 17.63 -9.59 5.05
CA PRO A 662 18.30 -8.32 4.81
C PRO A 662 19.64 -8.44 4.06
N VAL A 663 20.17 -9.67 3.94
CA VAL A 663 21.42 -9.95 3.19
C VAL A 663 21.21 -9.88 1.68
N LYS A 664 19.96 -10.03 1.20
CA LYS A 664 19.62 -10.03 -0.22
C LYS A 664 19.62 -8.60 -0.78
N LYS A 665 20.52 -8.34 -1.73
CA LYS A 665 20.74 -7.02 -2.36
C LYS A 665 20.63 -7.03 -3.89
N ASP A 666 20.21 -8.16 -4.44
CA ASP A 666 20.01 -8.39 -5.87
C ASP A 666 18.64 -9.02 -6.10
N ILE A 667 17.88 -8.50 -7.07
CA ILE A 667 16.45 -8.83 -7.24
C ILE A 667 16.24 -10.27 -7.70
N ASP A 668 17.17 -10.79 -8.51
CA ASP A 668 17.18 -12.15 -9.02
C ASP A 668 17.60 -13.19 -7.96
N SER A 669 18.23 -12.73 -6.86
CA SER A 669 18.79 -13.60 -5.83
C SER A 669 17.77 -14.12 -4.80
N PHE A 670 16.55 -13.58 -4.80
CA PHE A 670 15.50 -13.93 -3.83
C PHE A 670 14.92 -15.33 -4.06
N VAL A 671 14.74 -16.08 -2.98
CA VAL A 671 14.05 -17.38 -2.95
C VAL A 671 12.96 -17.38 -1.89
N THR A 672 12.02 -18.34 -1.94
CA THR A 672 10.86 -18.33 -1.04
C THR A 672 11.20 -18.35 0.46
N SER A 673 12.33 -18.96 0.84
CA SER A 673 12.80 -18.98 2.24
C SER A 673 13.34 -17.64 2.74
N ASP A 674 13.54 -16.65 1.87
CA ASP A 674 13.96 -15.30 2.26
C ASP A 674 12.80 -14.46 2.85
N PHE A 675 11.56 -14.96 2.79
CA PHE A 675 10.37 -14.23 3.20
C PHE A 675 9.64 -14.92 4.34
N LYS A 676 9.36 -14.19 5.41
CA LYS A 676 8.59 -14.66 6.57
C LYS A 676 7.47 -13.69 6.90
N LEU A 677 6.22 -14.14 6.74
CA LEU A 677 5.09 -13.47 7.37
C LEU A 677 5.09 -13.78 8.87
N VAL A 678 5.04 -12.73 9.68
CA VAL A 678 4.90 -12.81 11.13
C VAL A 678 3.46 -12.50 11.49
N ARG A 679 2.83 -13.44 12.20
CA ARG A 679 1.47 -13.33 12.79
C ARG A 679 0.36 -13.04 11.78
N TYR A 680 0.38 -13.76 10.66
CA TYR A 680 -0.75 -13.85 9.75
C TYR A 680 -1.80 -14.85 10.28
N ASP A 681 -2.76 -14.36 11.06
CA ASP A 681 -3.93 -15.13 11.52
C ASP A 681 -5.23 -14.63 10.85
N PRO A 682 -5.44 -14.91 9.55
CA PRO A 682 -6.69 -14.57 8.87
C PRO A 682 -7.82 -15.51 9.29
N HIS A 683 -9.05 -15.04 9.10
CA HIS A 683 -10.24 -15.89 9.06
C HIS A 683 -10.08 -17.03 8.05
N HIS A 684 -10.90 -18.07 8.20
CA HIS A 684 -10.87 -19.25 7.33
C HIS A 684 -11.02 -18.89 5.84
N LYS A 685 -10.46 -19.75 4.98
CA LYS A 685 -10.58 -19.65 3.52
C LYS A 685 -12.07 -19.65 3.14
N ILE A 686 -12.44 -18.76 2.22
CA ILE A 686 -13.76 -18.75 1.59
C ILE A 686 -13.56 -19.26 0.17
N GLU A 687 -14.30 -20.30 -0.22
CA GLU A 687 -14.17 -20.89 -1.56
C GLU A 687 -14.90 -20.05 -2.61
N MET A 688 -14.18 -19.71 -3.68
CA MET A 688 -14.72 -19.00 -4.86
C MET A 688 -14.13 -19.66 -6.10
N LYS A 689 -15.00 -20.11 -7.02
CA LYS A 689 -14.56 -20.74 -8.28
C LYS A 689 -14.05 -19.67 -9.24
N MET A 690 -12.92 -19.91 -9.89
CA MET A 690 -12.43 -19.06 -10.97
C MET A 690 -13.41 -19.11 -12.15
N ALA A 691 -13.75 -17.95 -12.72
CA ALA A 691 -14.47 -17.87 -13.98
C ALA A 691 -13.46 -18.01 -15.13
N VAL A 692 -13.71 -18.96 -16.04
CA VAL A 692 -12.83 -19.30 -17.17
C VAL A 692 -13.30 -18.60 -18.43
#